data_AF-A0A2D9T7R8-F1
#
_entry.id   AF-A0A2D9T7R8-F1
#
_cell.length_a   1.000
_cell.length_b   1.000
_cell.length_c   1.000
_cell.angle_alpha   90.00
_cell.angle_beta   90.00
_cell.angle_gamma   90.00
#
_symmetry.space_group_name_H-M   'P 1'
#
loop_
_entity.id
_entity.type
_entity.pdbx_description
1 polymer ?
#
loop_
_entity_poly.entity_id
_entity_poly.type
_entity_poly.pdbx_seq_one_letter_code
_entity_poly.pdbx_strand_id
1 'polypeptide(L)'
;MSSRVFSFLLALASLAGVAHAQVGPGAPVTTPAPRLERDSDGRPWLFADLDLPTRGATPTERARSVLPQLAELDLDPSELVVEGVRRAHGLTVVRFGREVRVGGATLPVPHASVVVAMTGERARFVVDRSGARRVGPSDPVPPAGEAALQFAFGGDRAGAHVLGQREVALDLGGALHRLREVEVGRAMHERSLVYVGAHGVVFGQSRVHDAQGRVYDPNPPRAMNMTSDVELAHLTSRSFLTGRYVRAASCDPEAAGCEPVQRAMADEAGDFLYDPVEPAFDDEFAEVNAYFHTDAIAAYFREVHDLEWSCCESSSIIDVVANYVETRGEGYDNAFFLPPTCSRDECGVLAFGQGEEQDFGYDGDVIYHEYGHGIVDVTARYSIFLIDSSRGVYYDAGALNEATADYFAASFADDPKLGDYFASAGVGGAEGSLRDLAGDTRCPDDLFGEVHQDGVIWGQALWAVREALGQPKADALVFAALVASPADTDFPMAAEILITTADTLESLDASDRAAVRAIMDERGIGDCERIVAMEDERSYLGFSGIAQITGSLGSSVAPLLYRVDVPADATSLTVELGRLSLAGAYDLHFAVGAPPRYRFGGRPPLAADFSSSATTVTFDATSELPLPRCESLYIGLVATDLQSRGESVYTLVADLETSGDPAAECPPPPAPDLGVMDPDMGVAPDLGGAAGSVAGGGCGCRVAGNASGAGGGPSSAGGLASLLLLGLLAQRRRTRSMRRSEVSKKTVASAG
;
A
#
# COMPACT_ATOMS: atom_id res chain seq x y z
N MET A 1 37.77 52.22 -10.96
CA MET A 1 37.08 52.68 -9.74
C MET A 1 36.75 51.46 -8.89
N SER A 2 36.36 51.64 -7.62
CA SER A 2 36.61 50.68 -6.53
C SER A 2 36.01 49.28 -6.63
N SER A 3 36.51 48.40 -5.77
CA SER A 3 36.42 46.94 -5.83
C SER A 3 35.96 46.35 -4.48
N ARG A 4 35.38 45.14 -4.54
CA ARG A 4 35.37 44.06 -3.52
C ARG A 4 34.47 44.12 -2.26
N VAL A 5 33.55 43.15 -2.21
CA VAL A 5 33.33 42.05 -1.24
C VAL A 5 33.92 42.08 0.20
N PHE A 6 33.25 41.30 1.08
CA PHE A 6 33.68 40.62 2.34
C PHE A 6 33.40 41.31 3.71
N SER A 7 32.36 40.80 4.39
CA SER A 7 32.45 40.02 5.65
C SER A 7 32.81 40.61 7.04
N PHE A 8 32.29 39.87 8.05
CA PHE A 8 32.96 39.38 9.28
C PHE A 8 32.88 40.15 10.62
N LEU A 9 32.61 39.33 11.66
CA LEU A 9 33.14 39.29 13.05
C LEU A 9 33.18 40.58 13.92
N LEU A 10 32.61 40.63 15.13
CA LEU A 10 32.87 39.90 16.41
C LEU A 10 33.76 40.72 17.38
N ALA A 11 33.67 40.37 18.67
CA ALA A 11 34.66 40.61 19.74
C ALA A 11 34.53 41.85 20.66
N LEU A 12 33.96 41.58 21.83
CA LEU A 12 34.61 41.70 23.17
C LEU A 12 34.89 43.07 23.83
N ALA A 13 34.31 43.16 25.03
CA ALA A 13 34.91 43.60 26.30
C ALA A 13 35.13 45.10 26.60
N SER A 14 34.41 45.61 27.60
CA SER A 14 35.05 46.19 28.79
C SER A 14 34.17 46.17 30.05
N LEU A 15 34.86 46.00 31.18
CA LEU A 15 34.39 45.81 32.55
C LEU A 15 33.64 46.99 33.22
N ALA A 16 32.84 46.61 34.23
CA ALA A 16 32.63 47.28 35.53
C ALA A 16 31.86 48.62 35.60
N GLY A 17 30.74 48.59 36.33
CA GLY A 17 30.00 49.76 36.81
C GLY A 17 28.87 49.36 37.76
N VAL A 18 29.14 49.37 39.08
CA VAL A 18 28.17 48.94 40.11
C VAL A 18 27.07 49.99 40.30
N ALA A 19 25.81 49.56 40.30
CA ALA A 19 24.70 50.30 40.89
C ALA A 19 23.94 49.39 41.87
N HIS A 20 24.08 49.65 43.17
CA HIS A 20 23.26 49.01 44.20
C HIS A 20 21.86 49.64 44.20
N ALA A 21 20.84 48.83 43.95
CA ALA A 21 19.47 49.12 44.37
C ALA A 21 19.04 48.02 45.36
N GLN A 22 18.78 48.42 46.61
CA GLN A 22 18.39 47.47 47.67
C GLN A 22 16.96 46.97 47.42
N VAL A 23 16.81 45.65 47.25
CA VAL A 23 15.51 44.99 47.38
C VAL A 23 15.29 44.66 48.86
N GLY A 24 14.11 45.00 49.38
CA GLY A 24 13.77 44.84 50.79
C GLY A 24 13.69 43.38 51.25
N PRO A 25 13.78 43.12 52.56
CA PRO A 25 13.79 41.76 53.10
C PRO A 25 12.38 41.15 53.15
N GLY A 26 12.30 39.84 52.86
CA GLY A 26 11.25 39.00 53.47
C GLY A 26 9.96 38.76 52.67
N ALA A 27 10.06 38.47 51.37
CA ALA A 27 9.13 37.49 50.79
C ALA A 27 9.77 36.09 50.99
N PRO A 28 9.11 35.13 51.67
CA PRO A 28 9.60 33.76 51.64
C PRO A 28 9.52 33.28 50.20
N VAL A 29 10.64 32.84 49.63
CA VAL A 29 10.61 32.03 48.42
C VAL A 29 9.92 30.74 48.83
N THR A 30 8.63 30.63 48.54
CA THR A 30 7.89 29.39 48.68
C THR A 30 8.52 28.40 47.72
N THR A 31 9.33 27.49 48.25
CA THR A 31 9.82 26.33 47.50
C THR A 31 8.59 25.70 46.84
N PRO A 32 8.59 25.46 45.51
CA PRO A 32 7.46 24.81 44.88
C PRO A 32 7.18 23.49 45.60
N ALA A 33 5.91 23.20 45.83
CA ALA A 33 5.53 21.96 46.49
C ALA A 33 6.03 20.78 45.64
N PRO A 34 6.54 19.70 46.25
CA PRO A 34 6.97 18.51 45.53
C PRO A 34 5.89 18.04 44.55
N ARG A 35 6.23 17.92 43.28
CA ARG A 35 5.30 17.44 42.25
C ARG A 35 5.38 15.92 42.18
N LEU A 36 4.22 15.28 42.20
CA LEU A 36 4.10 13.82 42.19
C LEU A 36 3.30 13.38 40.98
N GLU A 37 3.99 12.80 39.99
CA GLU A 37 3.31 12.18 38.84
C GLU A 37 3.00 10.72 39.15
N ARG A 38 1.82 10.29 38.72
CA ARG A 38 1.32 8.91 38.85
C ARG A 38 1.13 8.28 37.47
N ASP A 39 1.15 6.95 37.40
CA ASP A 39 0.84 6.20 36.18
C ASP A 39 -0.68 5.98 36.05
N SER A 40 -1.10 5.28 34.99
CA SER A 40 -2.51 4.92 34.74
C SER A 40 -3.16 4.13 35.88
N ASP A 41 -2.35 3.43 36.70
CA ASP A 41 -2.80 2.64 37.84
C ASP A 41 -2.75 3.44 39.17
N GLY A 42 -2.44 4.73 39.10
CA GLY A 42 -2.31 5.61 40.26
C GLY A 42 -1.00 5.44 41.05
N ARG A 43 -0.03 4.66 40.57
CA ARG A 43 1.25 4.43 41.25
C ARG A 43 2.20 5.61 41.02
N PRO A 44 2.88 6.11 42.06
CA PRO A 44 3.81 7.23 41.91
C PRO A 44 5.09 6.78 41.19
N TRP A 45 5.47 7.47 40.11
CA TRP A 45 6.68 7.14 39.32
C TRP A 45 7.67 8.30 39.18
N LEU A 46 7.25 9.54 39.40
CA LEU A 46 8.15 10.71 39.44
C LEU A 46 7.83 11.61 40.63
N PHE A 47 8.84 11.81 41.46
CA PHE A 47 8.88 12.79 42.53
C PHE A 47 9.76 13.94 42.04
N ALA A 48 9.16 14.97 41.46
CA ALA A 48 9.85 16.12 40.87
C ALA A 48 9.90 17.33 41.82
N ASP A 49 10.70 18.32 41.43
CA ASP A 49 10.77 19.63 42.09
C ASP A 49 11.18 19.55 43.58
N LEU A 50 12.00 18.53 43.92
CA LEU A 50 12.49 18.28 45.27
C LEU A 50 13.61 19.28 45.67
N ASP A 51 13.66 19.56 46.96
CA ASP A 51 14.73 20.33 47.61
C ASP A 51 15.21 19.64 48.91
N LEU A 52 15.13 18.31 48.94
CA LEU A 52 15.37 17.49 50.14
C LEU A 52 16.86 17.40 50.50
N PRO A 53 17.22 17.50 51.79
CA PRO A 53 18.60 17.32 52.24
C PRO A 53 19.01 15.84 52.17
N THR A 54 20.23 15.60 51.70
CA THR A 54 20.84 14.26 51.61
C THR A 54 21.91 14.08 52.70
N ARG A 55 22.22 12.84 53.08
CA ARG A 55 23.21 12.49 54.12
C ARG A 55 24.11 11.35 53.65
N GLY A 56 25.42 11.51 53.78
CA GLY A 56 26.40 10.48 53.43
C GLY A 56 27.69 11.04 52.83
N ALA A 57 28.80 10.31 52.96
CA ALA A 57 30.08 10.71 52.40
C ALA A 57 30.13 10.51 50.87
N THR A 58 29.51 9.42 50.40
CA THR A 58 29.42 9.06 48.99
C THR A 58 28.11 9.55 48.35
N PRO A 59 28.05 9.74 47.01
CA PRO A 59 26.81 9.99 46.30
C PRO A 59 25.74 8.92 46.55
N THR A 60 26.15 7.66 46.67
CA THR A 60 25.26 6.51 46.86
C THR A 60 24.58 6.52 48.22
N GLU A 61 25.32 6.82 49.30
CA GLU A 61 24.73 7.01 50.64
C GLU A 61 23.78 8.21 50.63
N ARG A 62 24.19 9.34 50.03
CA ARG A 62 23.34 10.52 49.87
C ARG A 62 22.03 10.21 49.16
N ALA A 63 22.09 9.50 48.03
CA ALA A 63 20.90 9.07 47.30
C ALA A 63 20.01 8.13 48.13
N ARG A 64 20.58 7.10 48.79
CA ARG A 64 19.82 6.15 49.61
C ARG A 64 19.15 6.83 50.81
N SER A 65 19.76 7.89 51.37
CA SER A 65 19.19 8.66 52.47
C SER A 65 17.92 9.46 52.13
N VAL A 66 17.61 9.65 50.84
CA VAL A 66 16.43 10.38 50.36
C VAL A 66 15.20 9.49 50.35
N LEU A 67 15.35 8.22 49.99
CA LEU A 67 14.24 7.31 49.72
C LEU A 67 13.25 7.18 50.90
N PRO A 68 13.69 7.02 52.17
CA PRO A 68 12.78 6.96 53.31
C PRO A 68 12.09 8.30 53.66
N GLN A 69 12.47 9.41 53.00
CA GLN A 69 11.81 10.71 53.17
C GLN A 69 10.59 10.87 52.23
N LEU A 70 10.40 9.95 51.27
CA LEU A 70 9.31 9.95 50.32
C LEU A 70 8.26 8.91 50.75
N ALA A 71 7.28 9.30 51.56
CA ALA A 71 6.31 8.38 52.16
C ALA A 71 5.43 7.61 51.15
N GLU A 72 5.24 8.15 49.94
CA GLU A 72 4.52 7.52 48.82
C GLU A 72 5.42 6.55 48.02
N LEU A 73 6.74 6.56 48.25
CA LEU A 73 7.66 5.57 47.69
C LEU A 73 7.59 4.30 48.55
N ASP A 74 6.52 3.55 48.39
CA ASP A 74 6.27 2.27 49.06
C ASP A 74 7.23 1.20 48.54
N LEU A 75 8.49 1.22 48.99
CA LEU A 75 9.55 0.30 48.57
C LEU A 75 10.52 0.08 49.73
N ASP A 76 10.90 -1.17 50.01
CA ASP A 76 11.94 -1.46 50.99
C ASP A 76 13.32 -1.04 50.43
N PRO A 77 14.01 -0.05 51.05
CA PRO A 77 15.34 0.36 50.60
C PRO A 77 16.40 -0.75 50.73
N SER A 78 16.12 -1.86 51.43
CA SER A 78 17.01 -3.03 51.52
C SER A 78 17.03 -3.87 50.24
N GLU A 79 15.97 -3.82 49.43
CA GLU A 79 15.87 -4.48 48.12
C GLU A 79 16.69 -3.76 47.02
N LEU A 80 17.19 -2.55 47.30
CA LEU A 80 17.86 -1.72 46.30
C LEU A 80 19.38 -1.97 46.23
N VAL A 81 19.84 -2.41 45.07
CA VAL A 81 21.26 -2.66 44.73
C VAL A 81 21.80 -1.51 43.89
N VAL A 82 23.06 -1.14 44.08
CA VAL A 82 23.66 0.03 43.42
C VAL A 82 24.16 -0.37 42.03
N GLU A 83 23.55 0.14 40.97
CA GLU A 83 23.97 -0.14 39.58
C GLU A 83 25.02 0.87 39.09
N GLY A 84 24.87 2.14 39.45
CA GLY A 84 25.83 3.14 38.99
C GLY A 84 25.62 4.55 39.51
N VAL A 85 26.69 5.32 39.45
CA VAL A 85 26.71 6.77 39.63
C VAL A 85 27.12 7.41 38.31
N ARG A 86 26.44 8.48 37.92
CA ARG A 86 26.74 9.30 36.75
C ARG A 86 26.70 10.78 37.13
N ARG A 87 27.43 11.61 36.39
CA ARG A 87 27.39 13.07 36.53
C ARG A 87 27.24 13.69 35.15
N ALA A 88 26.24 14.56 34.99
CA ALA A 88 25.94 15.24 33.73
C ALA A 88 25.28 16.58 34.07
N HIS A 89 25.66 17.65 33.36
CA HIS A 89 25.03 18.99 33.47
C HIS A 89 24.81 19.51 34.91
N GLY A 90 25.77 19.27 35.81
CA GLY A 90 25.70 19.69 37.23
C GLY A 90 24.89 18.77 38.16
N LEU A 91 24.18 17.78 37.61
CA LEU A 91 23.51 16.73 38.39
C LEU A 91 24.47 15.58 38.71
N THR A 92 24.34 15.02 39.91
CA THR A 92 24.84 13.69 40.26
C THR A 92 23.65 12.74 40.35
N VAL A 93 23.63 11.73 39.49
CA VAL A 93 22.55 10.75 39.36
C VAL A 93 23.03 9.41 39.89
N VAL A 94 22.25 8.79 40.76
CA VAL A 94 22.49 7.41 41.25
C VAL A 94 21.34 6.54 40.78
N ARG A 95 21.66 5.44 40.09
CA ARG A 95 20.70 4.40 39.71
C ARG A 95 20.86 3.22 40.66
N PHE A 96 19.73 2.78 41.21
CA PHE A 96 19.60 1.52 41.91
C PHE A 96 18.79 0.56 41.05
N GLY A 97 19.23 -0.69 40.96
CA GLY A 97 18.42 -1.83 40.54
C GLY A 97 17.73 -2.46 41.75
N ARG A 98 16.93 -3.51 41.54
CA ARG A 98 16.18 -4.18 42.61
C ARG A 98 16.43 -5.69 42.66
N GLU A 99 16.59 -6.22 43.87
CA GLU A 99 16.61 -7.65 44.18
C GLU A 99 15.55 -7.97 45.24
N VAL A 100 14.75 -9.02 45.00
CA VAL A 100 13.62 -9.41 45.85
C VAL A 100 13.75 -10.85 46.32
N ARG A 101 13.10 -11.19 47.44
CA ARG A 101 13.10 -12.58 47.93
C ARG A 101 11.89 -13.38 47.40
N VAL A 102 12.15 -14.31 46.48
CA VAL A 102 11.13 -15.21 45.89
C VAL A 102 11.55 -16.66 46.11
N GLY A 103 10.65 -17.50 46.62
CA GLY A 103 10.92 -18.94 46.77
C GLY A 103 12.09 -19.29 47.70
N GLY A 104 12.44 -18.38 48.62
CA GLY A 104 13.59 -18.53 49.52
C GLY A 104 14.92 -18.00 48.97
N ALA A 105 15.02 -17.72 47.66
CA ALA A 105 16.19 -17.11 47.01
C ALA A 105 16.03 -15.60 46.87
N THR A 106 17.15 -14.87 46.83
CA THR A 106 17.17 -13.45 46.41
C THR A 106 17.42 -13.41 44.91
N LEU A 107 16.50 -12.79 44.16
CA LEU A 107 16.52 -12.75 42.70
C LEU A 107 16.52 -11.30 42.21
N PRO A 108 17.31 -10.95 41.17
CA PRO A 108 17.21 -9.65 40.52
C PRO A 108 15.86 -9.51 39.80
N VAL A 109 15.31 -8.30 39.83
CA VAL A 109 14.14 -7.90 39.04
C VAL A 109 14.64 -7.20 37.78
N PRO A 110 14.56 -7.81 36.58
CA PRO A 110 15.05 -7.20 35.34
C PRO A 110 14.35 -5.87 35.07
N HIS A 111 15.10 -4.89 34.56
CA HIS A 111 14.63 -3.53 34.21
C HIS A 111 14.11 -2.66 35.38
N ALA A 112 13.83 -3.25 36.54
CA ALA A 112 13.36 -2.52 37.72
C ALA A 112 14.45 -1.60 38.27
N SER A 113 14.16 -0.30 38.32
CA SER A 113 15.13 0.67 38.84
C SER A 113 14.52 1.86 39.57
N VAL A 114 15.30 2.42 40.50
CA VAL A 114 15.04 3.69 41.18
C VAL A 114 16.19 4.64 40.88
N VAL A 115 15.88 5.83 40.38
CA VAL A 115 16.89 6.83 39.99
C VAL A 115 16.76 8.06 40.89
N VAL A 116 17.83 8.45 41.56
CA VAL A 116 17.89 9.65 42.41
C VAL A 116 18.84 10.67 41.79
N ALA A 117 18.33 11.85 41.45
CA ALA A 117 19.12 12.96 40.93
C ALA A 117 19.33 14.03 42.01
N MET A 118 20.57 14.52 42.12
CA MET A 118 21.00 15.47 43.16
C MET A 118 21.82 16.63 42.57
N THR A 119 21.71 17.82 43.18
CA THR A 119 22.64 18.94 42.97
C THR A 119 23.37 19.21 44.30
N GLY A 120 24.68 18.97 44.35
CA GLY A 120 25.44 19.05 45.60
C GLY A 120 24.94 18.05 46.65
N GLU A 121 24.40 18.55 47.76
CA GLU A 121 23.84 17.77 48.86
C GLU A 121 22.30 17.80 48.91
N ARG A 122 21.64 18.28 47.85
CA ARG A 122 20.17 18.36 47.71
C ARG A 122 19.68 17.36 46.67
N ALA A 123 18.63 16.59 46.97
CA ALA A 123 17.91 15.82 45.95
C ALA A 123 16.96 16.73 45.15
N ARG A 124 16.83 16.45 43.85
CA ARG A 124 16.02 17.24 42.89
C ARG A 124 14.84 16.48 42.32
N PHE A 125 15.05 15.21 42.01
CA PHE A 125 13.97 14.32 41.66
C PHE A 125 14.32 12.87 41.94
N VAL A 126 13.29 12.05 42.12
CA VAL A 126 13.38 10.58 42.18
C VAL A 126 12.43 10.00 41.15
N VAL A 127 12.91 9.06 40.33
CA VAL A 127 12.10 8.27 39.41
C VAL A 127 11.99 6.85 39.98
N ASP A 128 10.78 6.35 40.15
CA ASP A 128 10.52 4.94 40.51
C ASP A 128 9.96 4.18 39.31
N ARG A 129 10.68 3.13 38.89
CA ARG A 129 10.24 2.10 37.95
C ARG A 129 10.63 0.72 38.51
N SER A 130 10.46 0.49 39.81
CA SER A 130 10.91 -0.72 40.50
C SER A 130 9.97 -1.95 40.40
N GLY A 131 8.87 -1.86 39.64
CA GLY A 131 7.95 -2.97 39.35
C GLY A 131 7.01 -3.39 40.49
N ALA A 132 6.25 -4.47 40.29
CA ALA A 132 5.29 -4.98 41.28
C ALA A 132 5.87 -5.19 42.70
N ARG A 133 5.03 -4.96 43.71
CA ARG A 133 5.35 -5.23 45.13
C ARG A 133 4.95 -6.63 45.57
N ARG A 134 3.88 -7.17 44.99
CA ARG A 134 3.38 -8.50 45.28
C ARG A 134 4.34 -9.55 44.72
N VAL A 135 4.66 -10.57 45.51
CA VAL A 135 5.35 -11.79 45.02
C VAL A 135 4.29 -12.84 44.71
N GLY A 136 4.37 -13.44 43.52
CA GLY A 136 3.48 -14.52 43.07
C GLY A 136 3.88 -15.89 43.64
N PRO A 137 3.15 -16.96 43.27
CA PRO A 137 3.59 -18.33 43.55
C PRO A 137 5.00 -18.58 43.01
N SER A 138 5.85 -19.23 43.82
CA SER A 138 7.21 -19.60 43.42
C SER A 138 7.26 -21.05 42.95
N ASP A 139 6.64 -21.32 41.81
CA ASP A 139 6.72 -22.63 41.20
C ASP A 139 8.15 -22.98 40.74
N PRO A 140 8.56 -24.27 40.75
CA PRO A 140 9.89 -24.66 40.30
C PRO A 140 10.06 -24.42 38.79
N VAL A 141 11.07 -23.64 38.41
CA VAL A 141 11.39 -23.42 36.98
C VAL A 141 12.20 -24.62 36.46
N PRO A 142 11.74 -25.32 35.40
CA PRO A 142 12.44 -26.47 34.83
C PRO A 142 13.76 -26.09 34.13
N PRO A 143 14.58 -27.06 33.70
CA PRO A 143 15.72 -26.81 32.83
C PRO A 143 15.30 -26.08 31.55
N ALA A 144 15.69 -24.81 31.43
CA ALA A 144 15.16 -23.88 30.45
C ALA A 144 15.90 -23.85 29.10
N GLY A 145 17.13 -24.38 29.04
CA GLY A 145 18.03 -24.22 27.89
C GLY A 145 17.48 -24.77 26.57
N GLU A 146 16.89 -25.96 26.58
CA GLU A 146 16.35 -26.57 25.35
C GLU A 146 15.08 -25.85 24.87
N ALA A 147 14.21 -25.40 25.78
CA ALA A 147 13.05 -24.59 25.42
C ALA A 147 13.46 -23.23 24.83
N ALA A 148 14.52 -22.61 25.37
CA ALA A 148 15.07 -21.36 24.85
C ALA A 148 15.73 -21.53 23.47
N LEU A 149 16.47 -22.63 23.25
CA LEU A 149 17.06 -22.94 21.94
C LEU A 149 15.99 -23.27 20.90
N GLN A 150 14.96 -24.04 21.27
CA GLN A 150 13.83 -24.36 20.40
C GLN A 150 13.00 -23.13 20.02
N PHE A 151 12.87 -22.16 20.94
CA PHE A 151 12.19 -20.89 20.69
C PHE A 151 13.00 -19.97 19.77
N ALA A 152 14.31 -19.81 20.04
CA ALA A 152 15.14 -18.84 19.31
C ALA A 152 15.61 -19.32 17.93
N PHE A 153 15.69 -20.64 17.70
CA PHE A 153 16.30 -21.22 16.49
C PHE A 153 15.44 -22.28 15.80
N GLY A 154 14.23 -22.57 16.30
CA GLY A 154 13.29 -23.48 15.65
C GLY A 154 13.88 -24.88 15.41
N GLY A 155 13.79 -25.35 14.16
CA GLY A 155 14.32 -26.66 13.75
C GLY A 155 15.83 -26.70 13.53
N ASP A 156 16.43 -25.62 13.02
CA ASP A 156 17.88 -25.55 12.76
C ASP A 156 18.63 -25.01 13.98
N ARG A 157 19.15 -25.94 14.77
CA ARG A 157 19.86 -25.64 16.01
C ARG A 157 21.35 -25.98 15.93
N ALA A 158 21.88 -26.12 14.71
CA ALA A 158 23.29 -26.41 14.48
C ALA A 158 24.17 -25.28 15.03
N GLY A 159 25.08 -25.61 15.95
CA GLY A 159 25.98 -24.65 16.61
C GLY A 159 25.34 -23.77 17.70
N ALA A 160 24.01 -23.75 17.82
CA ALA A 160 23.31 -22.99 18.85
C ALA A 160 23.51 -23.60 20.24
N HIS A 161 23.82 -22.76 21.22
CA HIS A 161 24.10 -23.16 22.59
C HIS A 161 23.64 -22.11 23.61
N VAL A 162 23.50 -22.51 24.87
CA VAL A 162 23.23 -21.58 25.97
C VAL A 162 24.52 -20.84 26.30
N LEU A 163 24.51 -19.52 26.14
CA LEU A 163 25.60 -18.60 26.47
C LEU A 163 25.62 -18.26 27.97
N GLY A 164 24.43 -18.15 28.57
CA GLY A 164 24.26 -17.87 29.99
C GLY A 164 22.84 -18.16 30.45
N GLN A 165 22.67 -18.40 31.75
CA GLN A 165 21.34 -18.45 32.36
C GLN A 165 21.39 -17.98 33.82
N ARG A 166 20.36 -17.28 34.27
CA ARG A 166 20.18 -16.87 35.67
C ARG A 166 18.71 -16.89 36.05
N GLU A 167 18.45 -17.03 37.35
CA GLU A 167 17.09 -16.87 37.87
C GLU A 167 16.79 -15.39 38.09
N VAL A 168 15.55 -15.00 37.77
CA VAL A 168 15.07 -13.62 37.84
C VAL A 168 13.66 -13.60 38.42
N ALA A 169 13.28 -12.46 38.98
CA ALA A 169 11.90 -12.17 39.37
C ALA A 169 11.28 -11.20 38.37
N LEU A 170 10.36 -11.66 37.52
CA LEU A 170 9.73 -10.83 36.49
C LEU A 170 8.29 -10.47 36.89
N ASP A 171 7.87 -9.24 36.61
CA ASP A 171 6.49 -8.79 36.80
C ASP A 171 5.58 -9.38 35.72
N LEU A 172 4.63 -10.22 36.12
CA LEU A 172 3.58 -10.78 35.26
C LEU A 172 2.23 -10.49 35.92
N GLY A 173 1.43 -9.61 35.32
CA GLY A 173 0.10 -9.26 35.83
C GLY A 173 0.09 -8.57 37.21
N GLY A 174 1.13 -7.80 37.54
CA GLY A 174 1.22 -7.07 38.81
C GLY A 174 1.73 -7.89 39.98
N ALA A 175 2.38 -9.03 39.71
CA ALA A 175 3.08 -9.84 40.68
C ALA A 175 4.44 -10.31 40.15
N LEU A 176 5.43 -10.39 41.02
CA LEU A 176 6.77 -10.89 40.70
C LEU A 176 6.79 -12.43 40.75
N HIS A 177 7.02 -13.06 39.60
CA HIS A 177 7.14 -14.51 39.45
C HIS A 177 8.59 -14.92 39.22
N ARG A 178 8.94 -16.14 39.65
CA ARG A 178 10.28 -16.72 39.42
C ARG A 178 10.36 -17.27 38.00
N LEU A 179 11.29 -16.75 37.20
CA LEU A 179 11.60 -17.23 35.86
C LEU A 179 13.10 -17.53 35.73
N ARG A 180 13.48 -18.19 34.64
CA ARG A 180 14.86 -18.30 34.19
C ARG A 180 15.06 -17.46 32.94
N GLU A 181 15.92 -16.45 33.06
CA GLU A 181 16.47 -15.72 31.93
C GLU A 181 17.58 -16.58 31.33
N VAL A 182 17.49 -16.89 30.03
CA VAL A 182 18.46 -17.69 29.28
C VAL A 182 18.93 -16.88 28.10
N GLU A 183 20.23 -16.60 28.04
CA GLU A 183 20.88 -16.10 26.83
C GLU A 183 21.32 -17.30 25.99
N VAL A 184 20.83 -17.39 24.76
CA VAL A 184 21.19 -18.43 23.78
C VAL A 184 21.82 -17.78 22.56
N GLY A 185 22.73 -18.50 21.90
CA GLY A 185 23.29 -18.05 20.64
C GLY A 185 24.13 -19.09 19.92
N ARG A 186 24.35 -18.89 18.62
CA ARG A 186 25.39 -19.62 17.85
C ARG A 186 26.61 -18.77 17.52
N ALA A 187 26.47 -17.44 17.56
CA ALA A 187 27.54 -16.47 17.29
C ALA A 187 27.34 -15.17 18.10
N MET A 188 28.23 -14.18 17.98
CA MET A 188 28.10 -12.90 18.70
C MET A 188 26.86 -12.10 18.28
N HIS A 189 26.62 -12.02 16.99
CA HIS A 189 25.42 -11.40 16.44
C HIS A 189 24.16 -12.23 16.77
N GLU A 190 24.15 -13.55 16.56
CA GLU A 190 22.99 -14.43 16.78
C GLU A 190 22.77 -14.77 18.25
N ARG A 191 22.24 -13.80 18.99
CA ARG A 191 21.92 -13.90 20.41
C ARG A 191 20.47 -13.56 20.67
N SER A 192 19.80 -14.42 21.42
CA SER A 192 18.46 -14.17 21.95
C SER A 192 18.46 -14.31 23.46
N LEU A 193 17.63 -13.49 24.11
CA LEU A 193 17.31 -13.58 25.53
C LEU A 193 15.90 -14.15 25.67
N VAL A 194 15.77 -15.32 26.27
CA VAL A 194 14.49 -16.02 26.43
C VAL A 194 14.18 -16.18 27.92
N TYR A 195 12.96 -15.85 28.32
CA TYR A 195 12.47 -16.01 29.69
C TYR A 195 11.55 -17.22 29.77
N VAL A 196 11.90 -18.18 30.62
CA VAL A 196 11.20 -19.46 30.78
C VAL A 196 10.63 -19.56 32.19
N GLY A 197 9.33 -19.82 32.30
CA GLY A 197 8.60 -20.03 33.54
C GLY A 197 8.30 -21.50 33.80
N ALA A 198 7.48 -21.79 34.83
CA ALA A 198 7.10 -23.15 35.20
C ALA A 198 6.27 -23.91 34.13
N HIS A 199 5.63 -23.18 33.20
CA HIS A 199 4.74 -23.72 32.18
C HIS A 199 5.28 -23.64 30.74
N GLY A 200 6.53 -23.19 30.55
CA GLY A 200 7.15 -23.03 29.23
C GLY A 200 7.81 -21.67 29.04
N VAL A 201 8.08 -21.31 27.79
CA VAL A 201 8.58 -19.98 27.42
C VAL A 201 7.48 -18.94 27.69
N VAL A 202 7.87 -17.83 28.32
CA VAL A 202 6.98 -16.69 28.60
C VAL A 202 7.14 -15.61 27.54
N PHE A 203 8.39 -15.27 27.19
CA PHE A 203 8.73 -14.46 26.01
C PHE A 203 10.21 -14.62 25.65
N GLY A 204 10.62 -14.08 24.50
CA GLY A 204 12.04 -13.86 24.18
C GLY A 204 12.25 -12.71 23.20
N GLN A 205 13.47 -12.23 23.09
CA GLN A 205 13.88 -11.09 22.26
C GLN A 205 15.29 -11.28 21.70
N SER A 206 15.57 -10.76 20.50
CA SER A 206 16.95 -10.66 19.98
C SER A 206 17.80 -9.69 20.83
N ARG A 207 19.12 -9.76 20.73
CA ARG A 207 20.07 -8.97 21.55
C ARG A 207 21.00 -8.04 20.74
N VAL A 208 21.09 -8.23 19.43
CA VAL A 208 22.01 -7.60 18.44
C VAL A 208 21.37 -7.88 17.07
N HIS A 209 21.39 -7.06 16.03
CA HIS A 209 21.49 -5.59 15.88
C HIS A 209 20.51 -5.25 14.73
N ASP A 210 19.94 -4.06 14.71
CA ASP A 210 19.12 -3.60 13.59
C ASP A 210 20.08 -3.16 12.48
N ALA A 211 20.02 -3.82 11.31
CA ALA A 211 20.93 -3.56 10.21
C ALA A 211 20.61 -2.19 9.60
N GLN A 212 21.61 -1.44 9.15
CA GLN A 212 21.35 -0.28 8.30
C GLN A 212 21.14 -0.72 6.85
N GLY A 213 20.21 -0.11 6.15
CA GLY A 213 20.01 -0.24 4.71
C GLY A 213 20.03 1.14 4.07
N ARG A 214 20.62 1.25 2.88
CA ARG A 214 20.57 2.49 2.11
C ARG A 214 19.35 2.47 1.19
N VAL A 215 18.51 3.51 1.28
CA VAL A 215 17.22 3.61 0.59
C VAL A 215 16.96 5.03 0.07
N TYR A 216 15.97 5.19 -0.80
CA TYR A 216 15.24 6.45 -0.96
C TYR A 216 14.09 6.50 0.07
N ASP A 217 13.71 7.69 0.52
CA ASP A 217 12.67 7.82 1.56
C ASP A 217 11.66 8.95 1.24
N PRO A 218 10.43 8.63 0.78
CA PRO A 218 10.00 7.32 0.28
C PRO A 218 10.45 7.04 -1.16
N ASN A 219 10.82 8.08 -1.92
CA ASN A 219 11.09 7.99 -3.35
C ASN A 219 12.16 9.02 -3.77
N PRO A 220 12.73 8.93 -4.98
CA PRO A 220 13.83 9.80 -5.39
C PRO A 220 13.45 11.30 -5.48
N PRO A 221 12.30 11.72 -6.06
CA PRO A 221 11.93 13.14 -6.11
C PRO A 221 11.77 13.80 -4.74
N ARG A 222 11.04 13.17 -3.81
CA ARG A 222 10.84 13.69 -2.45
C ARG A 222 12.15 13.72 -1.66
N ALA A 223 12.99 12.70 -1.86
CA ALA A 223 14.33 12.66 -1.28
C ALA A 223 15.36 13.55 -2.01
N MET A 224 14.97 14.31 -3.05
CA MET A 224 15.85 15.15 -3.87
C MET A 224 17.05 14.38 -4.48
N ASN A 225 16.83 13.12 -4.86
CA ASN A 225 17.80 12.14 -5.31
C ASN A 225 18.95 11.89 -4.30
N MET A 226 18.70 12.11 -3.01
CA MET A 226 19.60 11.73 -1.93
C MET A 226 19.11 10.47 -1.23
N THR A 227 19.98 9.50 -1.05
CA THR A 227 19.68 8.31 -0.25
C THR A 227 19.88 8.57 1.25
N SER A 228 19.18 7.80 2.07
CA SER A 228 19.32 7.78 3.53
C SER A 228 19.73 6.39 4.00
N ASP A 229 20.61 6.32 5.00
CA ASP A 229 20.90 5.07 5.72
C ASP A 229 19.87 4.95 6.85
N VAL A 230 18.99 3.95 6.76
CA VAL A 230 17.85 3.71 7.66
C VAL A 230 17.96 2.37 8.37
N GLU A 231 17.25 2.19 9.47
CA GLU A 231 17.14 0.93 10.18
C GLU A 231 16.21 -0.05 9.44
N LEU A 232 16.75 -1.21 9.03
CA LEU A 232 16.00 -2.32 8.45
C LEU A 232 15.35 -3.14 9.55
N ALA A 233 14.09 -2.80 9.84
CA ALA A 233 13.27 -3.48 10.82
C ALA A 233 13.03 -4.97 10.47
N HIS A 234 12.62 -5.73 11.49
CA HIS A 234 12.08 -7.08 11.40
C HIS A 234 12.94 -8.18 10.73
N LEU A 235 14.21 -7.91 10.41
CA LEU A 235 15.13 -8.89 9.81
C LEU A 235 15.24 -10.17 10.66
N THR A 236 14.95 -11.32 10.03
CA THR A 236 15.12 -12.66 10.59
C THR A 236 16.38 -13.36 10.06
N SER A 237 16.85 -12.95 8.89
CA SER A 237 18.16 -13.27 8.31
C SER A 237 19.19 -12.19 8.63
N ARG A 238 20.47 -12.54 8.45
CA ARG A 238 21.66 -11.70 8.68
C ARG A 238 22.62 -11.65 7.51
N SER A 239 22.30 -12.35 6.44
CA SER A 239 23.11 -12.41 5.23
C SER A 239 22.31 -12.06 3.98
N PHE A 240 20.99 -11.91 4.13
CA PHE A 240 20.02 -11.68 3.05
C PHE A 240 18.83 -10.90 3.61
N LEU A 241 18.08 -10.24 2.73
CA LEU A 241 16.89 -9.45 3.07
C LEU A 241 15.66 -10.35 3.27
N THR A 242 15.66 -11.06 4.40
CA THR A 242 14.53 -11.89 4.85
C THR A 242 14.14 -11.46 6.25
N GLY A 243 12.90 -10.99 6.38
CA GLY A 243 12.33 -10.38 7.57
C GLY A 243 11.22 -11.20 8.21
N ARG A 244 10.31 -10.51 8.89
CA ARG A 244 9.04 -11.07 9.40
C ARG A 244 7.96 -11.08 8.32
N TYR A 245 7.86 -9.99 7.56
CA TYR A 245 6.81 -9.77 6.58
C TYR A 245 7.28 -9.99 5.13
N VAL A 246 8.59 -9.88 4.87
CA VAL A 246 9.14 -9.80 3.52
C VAL A 246 10.29 -10.77 3.32
N ARG A 247 10.36 -11.39 2.14
CA ARG A 247 11.57 -11.99 1.59
C ARG A 247 11.86 -11.34 0.24
N ALA A 248 12.85 -10.44 0.22
CA ALA A 248 13.28 -9.77 -0.99
C ALA A 248 14.36 -10.59 -1.72
N ALA A 249 14.37 -10.46 -3.04
CA ALA A 249 15.33 -11.02 -3.98
C ALA A 249 15.31 -10.15 -5.24
N SER A 250 16.28 -10.33 -6.14
CA SER A 250 16.24 -9.80 -7.50
C SER A 250 16.31 -10.93 -8.53
N CYS A 251 15.92 -10.68 -9.77
CA CYS A 251 16.14 -11.66 -10.84
C CYS A 251 17.66 -11.85 -11.10
N ASP A 252 18.11 -13.08 -11.38
CA ASP A 252 19.47 -13.32 -11.83
C ASP A 252 19.69 -12.70 -13.24
N PRO A 253 20.57 -11.69 -13.40
CA PRO A 253 20.85 -11.05 -14.69
C PRO A 253 21.53 -11.99 -15.70
N GLU A 254 22.03 -13.14 -15.25
CA GLU A 254 22.59 -14.18 -16.12
C GLU A 254 21.54 -15.18 -16.64
N ALA A 255 20.38 -15.29 -15.99
CA ALA A 255 19.28 -16.15 -16.40
C ALA A 255 18.62 -15.68 -17.70
N ALA A 256 17.80 -16.54 -18.32
CA ALA A 256 17.14 -16.23 -19.61
C ALA A 256 15.91 -15.31 -19.48
N GLY A 257 15.33 -15.29 -18.28
CA GLY A 257 14.25 -14.45 -17.77
C GLY A 257 14.32 -14.55 -16.24
N CYS A 258 13.34 -14.04 -15.49
CA CYS A 258 13.48 -13.99 -14.04
C CYS A 258 13.63 -15.36 -13.33
N GLU A 259 14.81 -15.59 -12.76
CA GLU A 259 15.07 -16.60 -11.73
C GLU A 259 15.44 -15.86 -10.43
N PRO A 260 14.53 -15.74 -9.43
CA PRO A 260 14.78 -14.94 -8.22
C PRO A 260 15.93 -15.48 -7.36
N VAL A 261 16.87 -14.60 -7.02
CA VAL A 261 18.04 -14.86 -6.15
C VAL A 261 18.24 -13.69 -5.19
N GLN A 262 18.57 -13.98 -3.92
CA GLN A 262 18.93 -12.92 -2.96
C GLN A 262 20.36 -12.48 -3.26
N ARG A 263 20.52 -11.29 -3.85
CA ARG A 263 21.80 -10.70 -4.24
C ARG A 263 22.34 -9.80 -3.15
N ALA A 264 21.47 -9.01 -2.52
CA ALA A 264 21.86 -8.12 -1.44
C ALA A 264 22.35 -8.94 -0.24
N MET A 265 23.61 -8.74 0.11
CA MET A 265 24.27 -9.39 1.22
C MET A 265 24.75 -8.37 2.24
N ALA A 266 24.53 -8.68 3.52
CA ALA A 266 25.06 -7.87 4.61
C ALA A 266 26.59 -7.84 4.57
N ASP A 267 27.16 -6.68 4.89
CA ASP A 267 28.61 -6.44 4.92
C ASP A 267 29.29 -7.01 6.19
N GLU A 268 30.55 -6.62 6.45
CA GLU A 268 31.26 -7.05 7.67
C GLU A 268 30.67 -6.49 8.98
N ALA A 269 29.92 -5.38 8.93
CA ALA A 269 29.21 -4.81 10.07
C ALA A 269 27.83 -5.47 10.28
N GLY A 270 27.24 -6.00 9.20
CA GLY A 270 25.89 -6.57 9.16
C GLY A 270 24.89 -5.67 8.45
N ASP A 271 25.35 -4.65 7.72
CA ASP A 271 24.55 -3.62 7.07
C ASP A 271 24.47 -3.84 5.55
N PHE A 272 23.41 -3.33 4.91
CA PHE A 272 23.11 -3.44 3.48
C PHE A 272 23.23 -2.06 2.80
N LEU A 273 24.43 -1.48 2.83
CA LEU A 273 24.70 -0.11 2.37
C LEU A 273 25.16 -0.07 0.91
N TYR A 274 24.24 -0.34 -0.01
CA TYR A 274 24.46 -0.26 -1.45
C TYR A 274 24.12 1.13 -1.99
N ASP A 275 24.90 1.64 -2.94
CA ASP A 275 24.56 2.88 -3.64
C ASP A 275 23.68 2.57 -4.88
N PRO A 276 22.69 3.42 -5.21
CA PRO A 276 21.84 3.24 -6.39
C PRO A 276 22.66 3.35 -7.69
N VAL A 277 22.37 2.48 -8.64
CA VAL A 277 23.01 2.43 -9.97
C VAL A 277 21.93 2.14 -11.00
N GLU A 278 21.60 3.14 -11.82
CA GLU A 278 20.50 3.05 -12.78
C GLU A 278 20.93 3.49 -14.19
N PRO A 279 20.47 2.80 -15.26
CA PRO A 279 19.85 1.48 -15.23
C PRO A 279 20.89 0.39 -14.96
N ALA A 280 20.55 -0.56 -14.08
CA ALA A 280 21.33 -1.78 -13.85
C ALA A 280 20.38 -2.96 -13.65
N PHE A 281 20.74 -4.12 -14.22
CA PHE A 281 20.00 -5.37 -14.00
C PHE A 281 20.51 -6.14 -12.78
N ASP A 282 21.59 -5.66 -12.16
CA ASP A 282 22.38 -6.40 -11.19
C ASP A 282 22.76 -5.60 -9.94
N ASP A 283 22.13 -4.45 -9.70
CA ASP A 283 22.31 -3.69 -8.46
C ASP A 283 21.56 -4.34 -7.29
N GLU A 284 22.19 -4.29 -6.11
CA GLU A 284 21.57 -4.77 -4.88
C GLU A 284 20.76 -3.69 -4.15
N PHE A 285 20.85 -2.42 -4.57
CA PHE A 285 20.11 -1.31 -3.94
C PHE A 285 18.59 -1.48 -4.12
N ALA A 286 18.11 -1.85 -5.31
CA ALA A 286 16.70 -2.14 -5.54
C ALA A 286 16.13 -3.19 -4.57
N GLU A 287 16.89 -4.25 -4.26
CA GLU A 287 16.48 -5.31 -3.32
C GLU A 287 16.32 -4.73 -1.89
N VAL A 288 17.25 -3.86 -1.46
CA VAL A 288 17.22 -3.18 -0.14
C VAL A 288 16.03 -2.21 -0.05
N ASN A 289 15.84 -1.40 -1.08
CA ASN A 289 14.76 -0.41 -1.16
C ASN A 289 13.39 -1.11 -1.12
N ALA A 290 13.21 -2.13 -1.96
CA ALA A 290 11.99 -2.94 -1.99
C ALA A 290 11.73 -3.69 -0.67
N TYR A 291 12.77 -4.21 0.01
CA TYR A 291 12.60 -4.79 1.36
C TYR A 291 12.09 -3.75 2.37
N PHE A 292 12.75 -2.59 2.45
CA PHE A 292 12.43 -1.55 3.44
C PHE A 292 10.99 -1.04 3.29
N HIS A 293 10.60 -0.63 2.09
CA HIS A 293 9.26 -0.10 1.85
C HIS A 293 8.17 -1.16 2.06
N THR A 294 8.39 -2.40 1.60
CA THR A 294 7.42 -3.48 1.79
C THR A 294 7.26 -3.86 3.28
N ASP A 295 8.35 -3.86 4.06
CA ASP A 295 8.29 -4.16 5.49
C ASP A 295 7.59 -3.03 6.27
N ALA A 296 7.84 -1.77 5.88
CA ALA A 296 7.22 -0.59 6.48
C ALA A 296 5.69 -0.52 6.26
N ILE A 297 5.21 -0.75 5.02
CA ILE A 297 3.77 -0.77 4.73
C ILE A 297 3.09 -1.99 5.36
N ALA A 298 3.75 -3.15 5.41
CA ALA A 298 3.26 -4.33 6.12
C ALA A 298 3.11 -4.08 7.63
N ALA A 299 4.08 -3.40 8.25
CA ALA A 299 4.00 -2.97 9.64
C ALA A 299 2.85 -1.97 9.86
N TYR A 300 2.63 -1.02 8.96
CA TYR A 300 1.51 -0.08 9.03
C TYR A 300 0.15 -0.81 9.05
N PHE A 301 -0.12 -1.72 8.12
CA PHE A 301 -1.37 -2.50 8.15
C PHE A 301 -1.50 -3.35 9.41
N ARG A 302 -0.38 -3.88 9.92
CA ARG A 302 -0.36 -4.69 11.14
C ARG A 302 -0.68 -3.90 12.40
N GLU A 303 -0.14 -2.68 12.52
CA GLU A 303 -0.20 -1.85 13.72
C GLU A 303 -1.43 -0.93 13.75
N VAL A 304 -1.86 -0.41 12.60
CA VAL A 304 -2.99 0.53 12.49
C VAL A 304 -4.31 -0.21 12.29
N HIS A 305 -4.32 -1.28 11.50
CA HIS A 305 -5.54 -1.96 11.05
C HIS A 305 -5.72 -3.39 11.62
N ASP A 306 -4.78 -3.87 12.45
CA ASP A 306 -4.70 -5.24 12.99
C ASP A 306 -4.70 -6.34 11.88
N LEU A 307 -4.34 -5.99 10.65
CA LEU A 307 -4.29 -6.90 9.50
C LEU A 307 -2.85 -7.34 9.23
N GLU A 308 -2.61 -8.65 9.25
CA GLU A 308 -1.37 -9.26 8.74
C GLU A 308 -1.71 -9.91 7.40
N TRP A 309 -1.07 -9.50 6.30
CA TRP A 309 -1.21 -10.20 5.02
C TRP A 309 -0.81 -11.67 5.18
N SER A 310 -1.50 -12.58 4.49
CA SER A 310 -1.14 -13.99 4.55
C SER A 310 -1.27 -14.72 3.22
N CYS A 311 -0.20 -15.45 2.91
CA CYS A 311 -0.12 -16.40 1.82
C CYS A 311 -0.94 -17.65 2.15
N CYS A 312 -2.19 -17.71 1.67
CA CYS A 312 -3.10 -18.85 1.86
C CYS A 312 -3.28 -19.25 3.34
N GLU A 313 -3.35 -18.27 4.26
CA GLU A 313 -3.42 -18.48 5.72
C GLU A 313 -2.22 -19.26 6.32
N SER A 314 -1.14 -19.46 5.56
CA SER A 314 -0.04 -20.39 5.91
C SER A 314 1.30 -19.72 6.23
N SER A 315 1.53 -18.50 5.73
CA SER A 315 2.74 -17.69 5.93
C SER A 315 2.35 -16.22 5.86
N SER A 316 2.95 -15.38 6.72
CA SER A 316 2.84 -13.91 6.62
C SER A 316 4.01 -13.24 5.89
N ILE A 317 4.89 -14.05 5.28
CA ILE A 317 5.98 -13.57 4.44
C ILE A 317 5.49 -13.48 3.00
N ILE A 318 5.47 -12.26 2.44
CA ILE A 318 5.30 -12.02 1.00
C ILE A 318 6.67 -12.08 0.30
N ASP A 319 6.69 -12.61 -0.92
CA ASP A 319 7.88 -12.61 -1.76
C ASP A 319 7.95 -11.30 -2.55
N VAL A 320 9.15 -10.71 -2.60
CA VAL A 320 9.46 -9.47 -3.33
C VAL A 320 10.56 -9.77 -4.33
N VAL A 321 10.36 -9.36 -5.59
CA VAL A 321 11.33 -9.52 -6.68
C VAL A 321 11.61 -8.17 -7.31
N ALA A 322 12.79 -7.61 -7.02
CA ALA A 322 13.33 -6.43 -7.69
C ALA A 322 14.02 -6.80 -9.02
N ASN A 323 14.35 -5.78 -9.81
CA ASN A 323 15.02 -5.88 -11.12
C ASN A 323 14.29 -6.87 -12.06
N TYR A 324 12.96 -6.85 -12.04
CA TYR A 324 12.16 -7.85 -12.75
C TYR A 324 12.31 -7.75 -14.27
N VAL A 325 12.50 -8.90 -14.91
CA VAL A 325 12.65 -9.04 -16.37
C VAL A 325 11.97 -10.33 -16.88
N GLU A 326 11.25 -10.22 -18.00
CA GLU A 326 10.75 -11.39 -18.73
C GLU A 326 11.81 -11.98 -19.67
N THR A 327 12.60 -11.12 -20.32
CA THR A 327 13.72 -11.46 -21.21
C THR A 327 15.02 -10.89 -20.65
N ARG A 328 16.10 -11.69 -20.68
CA ARG A 328 17.43 -11.24 -20.25
C ARG A 328 17.88 -9.94 -20.94
N GLY A 329 18.05 -8.87 -20.15
CA GLY A 329 18.61 -7.60 -20.60
C GLY A 329 17.64 -6.72 -21.40
N GLU A 330 16.34 -7.00 -21.32
CA GLU A 330 15.25 -6.12 -21.76
C GLU A 330 14.53 -5.64 -20.49
N GLY A 331 14.37 -4.33 -20.34
CA GLY A 331 13.73 -3.72 -19.17
C GLY A 331 12.23 -4.04 -19.15
N TYR A 332 11.69 -4.33 -17.96
CA TYR A 332 10.24 -4.45 -17.77
C TYR A 332 9.71 -3.11 -17.26
N ASP A 333 9.06 -2.32 -18.14
CA ASP A 333 8.53 -0.98 -17.84
C ASP A 333 7.23 -1.02 -17.02
N ASN A 334 7.21 -1.77 -15.91
CA ASN A 334 6.02 -2.01 -15.10
C ASN A 334 6.34 -2.64 -13.72
N ALA A 335 5.41 -2.55 -12.77
CA ALA A 335 5.36 -3.38 -11.56
C ALA A 335 4.05 -4.19 -11.51
N PHE A 336 3.96 -5.21 -10.64
CA PHE A 336 2.70 -5.92 -10.36
C PHE A 336 2.73 -6.75 -9.06
N PHE A 337 1.58 -6.84 -8.41
CA PHE A 337 1.22 -7.92 -7.51
C PHE A 337 0.61 -9.11 -8.26
N LEU A 338 1.13 -10.30 -8.02
CA LEU A 338 0.52 -11.56 -8.44
C LEU A 338 -0.10 -12.26 -7.22
N PRO A 339 -1.44 -12.50 -7.19
CA PRO A 339 -2.09 -13.12 -6.05
C PRO A 339 -1.76 -14.62 -5.90
N PRO A 340 -1.80 -15.15 -4.66
CA PRO A 340 -1.48 -16.53 -4.36
C PRO A 340 -2.43 -17.52 -5.05
N THR A 341 -1.88 -18.56 -5.67
CA THR A 341 -2.66 -19.69 -6.21
C THR A 341 -2.64 -20.85 -5.21
N CYS A 342 -3.45 -20.71 -4.14
CA CYS A 342 -3.55 -21.69 -3.04
C CYS A 342 -3.91 -23.12 -3.45
N SER A 343 -4.49 -23.31 -4.65
CA SER A 343 -4.75 -24.66 -5.20
C SER A 343 -3.50 -25.40 -5.70
N ARG A 344 -2.35 -24.73 -5.72
CA ARG A 344 -1.05 -25.23 -6.21
C ARG A 344 0.10 -25.01 -5.23
N ASP A 345 -0.18 -24.53 -4.03
CA ASP A 345 0.81 -24.09 -3.04
C ASP A 345 1.75 -22.98 -3.59
N GLU A 346 1.25 -22.17 -4.53
CA GLU A 346 1.94 -21.02 -5.14
C GLU A 346 1.60 -19.75 -4.34
N CYS A 347 2.63 -19.06 -3.83
CA CYS A 347 2.47 -17.86 -2.99
C CYS A 347 2.28 -16.59 -3.81
N GLY A 348 1.78 -15.53 -3.17
CA GLY A 348 1.71 -14.20 -3.79
C GLY A 348 3.09 -13.55 -3.85
N VAL A 349 3.34 -12.75 -4.89
CA VAL A 349 4.62 -12.08 -5.13
C VAL A 349 4.39 -10.65 -5.61
N LEU A 350 5.22 -9.73 -5.11
CA LEU A 350 5.38 -8.37 -5.64
C LEU A 350 6.58 -8.37 -6.58
N ALA A 351 6.42 -7.91 -7.81
CA ALA A 351 7.48 -7.83 -8.80
C ALA A 351 7.64 -6.39 -9.29
N PHE A 352 8.84 -5.85 -9.18
CA PHE A 352 9.21 -4.50 -9.57
C PHE A 352 10.15 -4.57 -10.77
N GLY A 353 9.69 -4.11 -11.92
CA GLY A 353 10.45 -4.12 -13.16
C GLY A 353 11.70 -3.27 -13.09
N GLN A 354 12.77 -3.74 -13.72
CA GLN A 354 14.02 -2.98 -13.83
C GLN A 354 13.82 -1.68 -14.67
N GLY A 355 12.90 -1.70 -15.63
CA GLY A 355 12.61 -0.59 -16.56
C GLY A 355 13.75 -0.23 -17.53
N GLU A 356 13.40 0.17 -18.75
CA GLU A 356 14.38 0.57 -19.76
C GLU A 356 15.11 1.88 -19.39
N GLU A 357 14.43 2.78 -18.68
CA GLU A 357 14.98 4.06 -18.23
C GLU A 357 15.04 4.21 -16.70
N GLN A 358 14.10 3.61 -15.95
CA GLN A 358 13.95 3.79 -14.49
C GLN A 358 13.45 2.53 -13.78
N ASP A 359 14.03 2.22 -12.62
CA ASP A 359 13.70 1.03 -11.83
C ASP A 359 12.48 1.24 -10.93
N PHE A 360 11.49 0.34 -11.04
CA PHE A 360 10.23 0.44 -10.31
C PHE A 360 10.38 0.08 -8.82
N GLY A 361 11.48 -0.56 -8.43
CA GLY A 361 11.86 -0.82 -7.04
C GLY A 361 12.51 0.38 -6.35
N TYR A 362 12.81 1.47 -7.07
CA TYR A 362 13.36 2.70 -6.47
C TYR A 362 12.26 3.63 -5.92
N ASP A 363 11.01 3.47 -6.37
CA ASP A 363 9.87 4.30 -5.96
C ASP A 363 9.03 3.59 -4.88
N GLY A 364 9.10 4.10 -3.65
CA GLY A 364 8.29 3.61 -2.53
C GLY A 364 6.79 3.67 -2.82
N ASP A 365 6.31 4.64 -3.60
CA ASP A 365 4.87 4.80 -3.88
C ASP A 365 4.33 3.61 -4.69
N VAL A 366 5.13 3.13 -5.66
CA VAL A 366 4.83 1.90 -6.43
C VAL A 366 4.84 0.68 -5.51
N ILE A 367 5.84 0.57 -4.62
CA ILE A 367 5.93 -0.55 -3.68
C ILE A 367 4.73 -0.61 -2.73
N TYR A 368 4.26 0.55 -2.24
CA TYR A 368 3.08 0.64 -1.40
C TYR A 368 1.79 0.32 -2.19
N HIS A 369 1.68 0.76 -3.45
CA HIS A 369 0.55 0.47 -4.33
C HIS A 369 0.43 -1.04 -4.58
N GLU A 370 1.51 -1.71 -4.99
CA GLU A 370 1.48 -3.16 -5.23
C GLU A 370 1.18 -3.96 -3.94
N TYR A 371 1.68 -3.53 -2.79
CA TYR A 371 1.29 -4.12 -1.49
C TYR A 371 -0.21 -3.89 -1.19
N GLY A 372 -0.77 -2.75 -1.60
CA GLY A 372 -2.18 -2.42 -1.53
C GLY A 372 -3.08 -3.44 -2.26
N HIS A 373 -2.70 -3.89 -3.46
CA HIS A 373 -3.39 -5.00 -4.13
C HIS A 373 -3.36 -6.30 -3.31
N GLY A 374 -2.24 -6.57 -2.63
CA GLY A 374 -2.12 -7.68 -1.68
C GLY A 374 -3.13 -7.60 -0.53
N ILE A 375 -3.40 -6.40 -0.02
CA ILE A 375 -4.44 -6.15 0.99
C ILE A 375 -5.85 -6.34 0.41
N VAL A 376 -6.11 -5.92 -0.83
CA VAL A 376 -7.39 -6.16 -1.52
C VAL A 376 -7.66 -7.67 -1.70
N ASP A 377 -6.64 -8.48 -2.05
CA ASP A 377 -6.79 -9.93 -2.24
C ASP A 377 -7.07 -10.72 -0.94
N VAL A 378 -6.64 -10.22 0.22
CA VAL A 378 -6.99 -10.82 1.52
C VAL A 378 -8.26 -10.21 2.15
N THR A 379 -8.91 -9.25 1.49
CA THR A 379 -10.13 -8.56 1.97
C THR A 379 -11.29 -8.62 0.95
N ALA A 380 -11.54 -7.54 0.19
CA ALA A 380 -12.68 -7.40 -0.71
C ALA A 380 -12.63 -8.32 -1.93
N ARG A 381 -11.42 -8.62 -2.42
CA ARG A 381 -11.16 -9.51 -3.56
C ARG A 381 -11.87 -9.03 -4.83
N TYR A 382 -11.82 -7.72 -5.08
CA TYR A 382 -12.48 -7.10 -6.21
C TYR A 382 -12.17 -7.79 -7.53
N SER A 383 -13.21 -8.04 -8.32
CA SER A 383 -13.12 -8.62 -9.65
C SER A 383 -12.50 -7.62 -10.62
N ILE A 384 -11.62 -8.08 -11.52
CA ILE A 384 -11.01 -7.21 -12.55
C ILE A 384 -12.04 -6.62 -13.55
N PHE A 385 -13.24 -7.21 -13.65
CA PHE A 385 -14.36 -6.65 -14.40
C PHE A 385 -15.71 -7.13 -13.83
N LEU A 386 -16.78 -6.42 -14.18
CA LEU A 386 -18.17 -6.73 -13.89
C LEU A 386 -18.98 -6.96 -15.19
N ILE A 387 -20.18 -7.52 -15.08
CA ILE A 387 -21.06 -7.80 -16.24
C ILE A 387 -22.47 -7.26 -15.98
N ASP A 388 -22.86 -6.20 -16.68
CA ASP A 388 -24.27 -5.80 -16.82
C ASP A 388 -24.89 -6.64 -17.93
N SER A 389 -25.87 -7.48 -17.59
CA SER A 389 -26.62 -8.29 -18.55
C SER A 389 -27.26 -7.50 -19.71
N SER A 390 -27.53 -6.20 -19.49
CA SER A 390 -28.20 -5.29 -20.43
C SER A 390 -27.26 -4.38 -21.21
N ARG A 391 -26.01 -4.18 -20.77
CA ARG A 391 -25.04 -3.25 -21.39
C ARG A 391 -23.62 -3.83 -21.58
N GLY A 392 -23.34 -5.06 -21.17
CA GLY A 392 -22.05 -5.74 -21.37
C GLY A 392 -21.06 -5.63 -20.21
N VAL A 393 -19.78 -5.86 -20.50
CA VAL A 393 -18.68 -5.80 -19.52
C VAL A 393 -18.30 -4.35 -19.20
N TYR A 394 -17.89 -4.09 -17.96
CA TYR A 394 -17.37 -2.82 -17.47
C TYR A 394 -16.39 -3.05 -16.30
N TYR A 395 -15.66 -2.02 -15.85
CA TYR A 395 -14.40 -2.20 -15.12
C TYR A 395 -14.37 -1.62 -13.70
N ASP A 396 -15.48 -1.11 -13.16
CA ASP A 396 -15.57 -0.43 -11.85
C ASP A 396 -14.91 -1.22 -10.70
N ALA A 397 -15.14 -2.53 -10.58
CA ALA A 397 -14.49 -3.34 -9.54
C ALA A 397 -12.96 -3.39 -9.69
N GLY A 398 -12.44 -3.40 -10.92
CA GLY A 398 -11.01 -3.26 -11.18
C GLY A 398 -10.52 -1.86 -10.82
N ALA A 399 -11.27 -0.82 -11.19
CA ALA A 399 -10.95 0.56 -10.84
C ALA A 399 -10.95 0.82 -9.32
N LEU A 400 -11.85 0.19 -8.57
CA LEU A 400 -11.86 0.20 -7.10
C LEU A 400 -10.63 -0.51 -6.50
N ASN A 401 -10.07 -1.50 -7.18
CA ASN A 401 -8.82 -2.16 -6.78
C ASN A 401 -7.63 -1.21 -6.93
N GLU A 402 -7.45 -0.63 -8.13
CA GLU A 402 -6.42 0.40 -8.40
C GLU A 402 -6.49 1.57 -7.42
N ALA A 403 -7.69 2.12 -7.25
CA ALA A 403 -7.94 3.28 -6.41
C ALA A 403 -7.74 3.01 -4.92
N THR A 404 -7.96 1.77 -4.47
CA THR A 404 -7.68 1.36 -3.09
C THR A 404 -6.17 1.25 -2.85
N ALA A 405 -5.45 0.65 -3.81
CA ALA A 405 -3.99 0.58 -3.79
C ALA A 405 -3.35 1.98 -3.78
N ASP A 406 -3.81 2.87 -4.68
CA ASP A 406 -3.41 4.28 -4.72
C ASP A 406 -3.69 5.01 -3.41
N TYR A 407 -4.90 4.88 -2.85
CA TYR A 407 -5.26 5.58 -1.61
C TYR A 407 -4.34 5.20 -0.44
N PHE A 408 -4.06 3.91 -0.24
CA PHE A 408 -3.21 3.49 0.88
C PHE A 408 -1.73 3.84 0.66
N ALA A 409 -1.24 3.80 -0.58
CA ALA A 409 0.10 4.30 -0.91
C ALA A 409 0.24 5.80 -0.59
N ALA A 410 -0.66 6.61 -1.15
CA ALA A 410 -0.69 8.06 -0.94
C ALA A 410 -0.89 8.44 0.54
N SER A 411 -1.79 7.75 1.24
CA SER A 411 -2.06 8.03 2.65
C SER A 411 -0.86 7.68 3.54
N PHE A 412 -0.18 6.56 3.27
CA PHE A 412 1.02 6.15 4.01
C PHE A 412 2.22 7.08 3.76
N ALA A 413 2.45 7.51 2.51
CA ALA A 413 3.51 8.45 2.15
C ALA A 413 3.24 9.90 2.60
N ASP A 414 2.00 10.21 3.00
CA ASP A 414 1.44 11.56 3.20
C ASP A 414 1.67 12.46 1.98
N ASP A 415 1.37 11.92 0.79
CA ASP A 415 1.52 12.61 -0.50
C ASP A 415 0.40 12.15 -1.46
N PRO A 416 -0.38 13.05 -2.09
CA PRO A 416 -1.39 12.66 -3.07
C PRO A 416 -0.81 12.20 -4.42
N LYS A 417 0.48 12.44 -4.69
CA LYS A 417 1.11 12.05 -5.95
C LYS A 417 1.61 10.60 -5.88
N LEU A 418 1.50 9.89 -7.00
CA LEU A 418 2.00 8.52 -7.15
C LEU A 418 2.86 8.40 -8.41
N GLY A 419 4.02 7.77 -8.27
CA GLY A 419 4.92 7.58 -9.40
C GLY A 419 5.50 8.90 -9.93
N ASP A 420 5.75 9.88 -9.04
CA ASP A 420 6.37 11.15 -9.44
C ASP A 420 7.84 10.96 -9.86
N TYR A 421 8.45 9.82 -9.51
CA TYR A 421 9.75 9.40 -10.02
C TYR A 421 9.79 9.36 -11.55
N PHE A 422 8.73 8.85 -12.17
CA PHE A 422 8.66 8.62 -13.61
C PHE A 422 8.46 9.91 -14.42
N ALA A 423 8.22 11.05 -13.77
CA ALA A 423 8.14 12.35 -14.43
C ALA A 423 9.45 12.74 -15.13
N SER A 424 10.60 12.26 -14.64
CA SER A 424 11.91 12.59 -15.22
C SER A 424 12.18 11.87 -16.56
N ALA A 425 11.61 10.68 -16.78
CA ALA A 425 11.55 10.00 -18.07
C ALA A 425 10.42 10.55 -19.00
N GLY A 426 9.75 11.64 -18.62
CA GLY A 426 8.70 12.27 -19.41
C GLY A 426 7.32 11.60 -19.31
N VAL A 427 7.12 10.78 -18.28
CA VAL A 427 5.87 10.08 -17.98
C VAL A 427 4.99 10.94 -17.05
N GLY A 428 3.70 10.64 -16.91
CA GLY A 428 2.79 11.41 -16.03
C GLY A 428 2.31 12.76 -16.60
N GLY A 429 2.74 13.13 -17.80
CA GLY A 429 2.17 14.25 -18.55
C GLY A 429 2.34 15.61 -17.86
N ALA A 430 1.24 16.34 -17.67
CA ALA A 430 1.25 17.71 -17.13
C ALA A 430 1.37 17.76 -15.59
N GLU A 431 0.94 16.72 -14.88
CA GLU A 431 0.88 16.68 -13.41
C GLU A 431 2.25 16.37 -12.77
N GLY A 432 3.18 15.82 -13.55
CA GLY A 432 4.49 15.41 -13.06
C GLY A 432 4.45 14.20 -12.12
N SER A 433 3.44 13.35 -12.26
CA SER A 433 3.30 12.05 -11.58
C SER A 433 2.41 11.14 -12.43
N LEU A 434 2.49 9.81 -12.24
CA LEU A 434 1.63 8.88 -12.98
C LEU A 434 0.15 9.14 -12.69
N ARG A 435 -0.17 9.41 -11.42
CA ARG A 435 -1.50 9.83 -10.94
C ARG A 435 -1.35 10.88 -9.83
N ASP A 436 -2.40 11.65 -9.58
CA ASP A 436 -2.51 12.63 -8.49
C ASP A 436 -3.91 12.56 -7.88
N LEU A 437 -3.99 12.33 -6.57
CA LEU A 437 -5.25 12.21 -5.84
C LEU A 437 -5.78 13.56 -5.31
N ALA A 438 -5.06 14.66 -5.49
CA ALA A 438 -5.50 16.01 -5.12
C ALA A 438 -6.30 16.73 -6.22
N GLY A 439 -7.11 15.97 -6.98
CA GLY A 439 -7.97 16.50 -8.05
C GLY A 439 -9.48 16.46 -7.72
N ASP A 440 -10.31 16.75 -8.73
CA ASP A 440 -11.76 16.90 -8.55
C ASP A 440 -12.67 16.10 -9.51
N THR A 441 -12.12 15.04 -10.13
CA THR A 441 -12.82 14.18 -11.11
C THR A 441 -14.14 13.58 -10.60
N ARG A 442 -15.06 13.29 -11.52
CA ARG A 442 -16.45 12.92 -11.24
C ARG A 442 -16.94 11.79 -12.13
N CYS A 443 -17.82 10.94 -11.60
CA CYS A 443 -18.63 10.06 -12.42
C CYS A 443 -19.94 10.77 -12.82
N PRO A 444 -20.40 10.67 -14.08
CA PRO A 444 -19.82 9.94 -15.21
C PRO A 444 -18.88 10.78 -16.10
N ASP A 445 -18.72 12.07 -15.80
CA ASP A 445 -18.13 13.07 -16.70
C ASP A 445 -16.67 12.79 -17.09
N ASP A 446 -15.91 12.14 -16.20
CA ASP A 446 -14.49 11.81 -16.39
C ASP A 446 -14.22 10.30 -16.60
N LEU A 447 -15.27 9.50 -16.83
CA LEU A 447 -15.11 8.08 -17.17
C LEU A 447 -14.39 7.90 -18.51
N PHE A 448 -13.42 6.98 -18.53
CA PHE A 448 -12.61 6.61 -19.69
C PHE A 448 -12.77 5.12 -20.05
N GLY A 449 -13.15 4.26 -19.10
CA GLY A 449 -13.41 2.84 -19.32
C GLY A 449 -12.19 1.92 -19.15
N GLU A 450 -11.22 2.33 -18.33
CA GLU A 450 -9.97 1.62 -18.05
C GLU A 450 -9.69 1.70 -16.54
N VAL A 451 -9.16 0.62 -15.93
CA VAL A 451 -9.14 0.49 -14.47
C VAL A 451 -8.32 1.57 -13.77
N HIS A 452 -7.15 1.92 -14.28
CA HIS A 452 -6.29 2.91 -13.62
C HIS A 452 -6.87 4.32 -13.79
N GLN A 453 -7.39 4.65 -14.99
CA GLN A 453 -7.95 5.97 -15.27
C GLN A 453 -9.31 6.20 -14.57
N ASP A 454 -10.20 5.22 -14.57
CA ASP A 454 -11.48 5.31 -13.85
C ASP A 454 -11.25 5.24 -12.33
N GLY A 455 -10.19 4.57 -11.87
CA GLY A 455 -9.80 4.47 -10.47
C GLY A 455 -9.48 5.84 -9.85
N VAL A 456 -8.96 6.79 -10.64
CA VAL A 456 -8.69 8.17 -10.17
C VAL A 456 -9.94 8.82 -9.58
N ILE A 457 -11.15 8.52 -10.08
CA ILE A 457 -12.42 9.08 -9.56
C ILE A 457 -12.64 8.65 -8.10
N TRP A 458 -12.44 7.37 -7.79
CA TRP A 458 -12.56 6.87 -6.42
C TRP A 458 -11.39 7.33 -5.55
N GLY A 459 -10.15 7.27 -6.06
CA GLY A 459 -8.95 7.71 -5.35
C GLY A 459 -9.02 9.18 -4.91
N GLN A 460 -9.43 10.09 -5.80
CA GLN A 460 -9.60 11.51 -5.50
C GLN A 460 -10.78 11.79 -4.55
N ALA A 461 -11.84 10.97 -4.60
CA ALA A 461 -12.92 11.05 -3.63
C ALA A 461 -12.49 10.59 -2.23
N LEU A 462 -11.71 9.51 -2.13
CA LEU A 462 -11.14 9.05 -0.87
C LEU A 462 -10.09 10.03 -0.31
N TRP A 463 -9.25 10.63 -1.16
CA TRP A 463 -8.30 11.66 -0.71
C TRP A 463 -9.02 12.91 -0.19
N ALA A 464 -10.07 13.38 -0.86
CA ALA A 464 -10.90 14.48 -0.34
C ALA A 464 -11.53 14.13 1.03
N VAL A 465 -11.92 12.87 1.26
CA VAL A 465 -12.36 12.38 2.58
C VAL A 465 -11.21 12.42 3.60
N ARG A 466 -9.98 12.04 3.21
CA ARG A 466 -8.77 12.16 4.04
C ARG A 466 -8.46 13.58 4.45
N GLU A 467 -8.55 14.55 3.55
CA GLU A 467 -8.36 15.97 3.85
C GLU A 467 -9.44 16.51 4.80
N ALA A 468 -10.69 16.08 4.65
CA ALA A 468 -11.80 16.52 5.48
C ALA A 468 -11.79 15.94 6.91
N LEU A 469 -11.43 14.66 7.07
CA LEU A 469 -11.49 13.93 8.35
C LEU A 469 -10.13 13.89 9.08
N GLY A 470 -9.03 14.05 8.35
CA GLY A 470 -7.67 13.74 8.79
C GLY A 470 -7.36 12.24 8.71
N GLN A 471 -6.09 11.92 8.40
CA GLN A 471 -5.63 10.57 8.07
C GLN A 471 -6.16 9.44 8.99
N PRO A 472 -6.02 9.48 10.34
CA PRO A 472 -6.36 8.32 11.17
C PRO A 472 -7.85 7.96 11.14
N LYS A 473 -8.74 8.94 10.89
CA LYS A 473 -10.18 8.70 10.74
C LYS A 473 -10.51 8.16 9.35
N ALA A 474 -9.90 8.73 8.31
CA ALA A 474 -10.15 8.35 6.92
C ALA A 474 -9.59 6.95 6.61
N ASP A 475 -8.36 6.64 7.04
CA ASP A 475 -7.76 5.32 6.84
C ASP A 475 -8.59 4.22 7.51
N ALA A 476 -9.07 4.45 8.73
CA ALA A 476 -9.95 3.52 9.44
C ALA A 476 -11.33 3.36 8.74
N LEU A 477 -11.85 4.43 8.14
CA LEU A 477 -13.09 4.40 7.35
C LEU A 477 -12.92 3.62 6.04
N VAL A 478 -11.88 3.95 5.26
CA VAL A 478 -11.59 3.29 3.98
C VAL A 478 -11.27 1.82 4.19
N PHE A 479 -10.46 1.48 5.20
CA PHE A 479 -10.15 0.09 5.51
C PHE A 479 -11.39 -0.70 5.95
N ALA A 480 -12.22 -0.14 6.83
CA ALA A 480 -13.46 -0.79 7.25
C ALA A 480 -14.46 -0.97 6.09
N ALA A 481 -14.54 -0.01 5.17
CA ALA A 481 -15.35 -0.10 3.96
C ALA A 481 -14.81 -1.19 3.02
N LEU A 482 -13.50 -1.24 2.78
CA LEU A 482 -12.85 -2.29 1.99
C LEU A 482 -13.15 -3.69 2.55
N VAL A 483 -13.01 -3.90 3.87
CA VAL A 483 -13.30 -5.19 4.51
C VAL A 483 -14.79 -5.57 4.43
N ALA A 484 -15.69 -4.58 4.28
CA ALA A 484 -17.12 -4.81 4.09
C ALA A 484 -17.53 -5.08 2.63
N SER A 485 -16.68 -4.76 1.66
CA SER A 485 -16.99 -4.83 0.23
C SER A 485 -17.02 -6.25 -0.34
N PRO A 486 -18.08 -6.62 -1.09
CA PRO A 486 -18.07 -7.79 -1.96
C PRO A 486 -17.11 -7.68 -3.16
N ALA A 487 -16.72 -8.83 -3.72
CA ALA A 487 -15.88 -8.92 -4.91
C ALA A 487 -16.53 -8.36 -6.20
N ASP A 488 -17.85 -8.15 -6.21
CA ASP A 488 -18.65 -7.64 -7.32
C ASP A 488 -19.16 -6.20 -7.11
N THR A 489 -18.53 -5.44 -6.21
CA THR A 489 -18.83 -4.02 -5.93
C THR A 489 -18.57 -3.12 -7.15
N ASP A 490 -19.54 -2.27 -7.49
CA ASP A 490 -19.42 -1.17 -8.46
C ASP A 490 -19.31 0.20 -7.74
N PHE A 491 -19.14 1.30 -8.48
CA PHE A 491 -18.99 2.63 -7.87
C PHE A 491 -20.19 3.05 -6.98
N PRO A 492 -21.46 2.91 -7.41
CA PRO A 492 -22.62 3.17 -6.54
C PRO A 492 -22.60 2.35 -5.25
N MET A 493 -22.30 1.06 -5.34
CA MET A 493 -22.22 0.18 -4.17
C MET A 493 -21.06 0.57 -3.24
N ALA A 494 -19.89 0.94 -3.77
CA ALA A 494 -18.76 1.40 -2.97
C ALA A 494 -19.08 2.68 -2.20
N ALA A 495 -19.77 3.65 -2.81
CA ALA A 495 -20.20 4.88 -2.14
C ALA A 495 -21.20 4.59 -1.00
N GLU A 496 -22.21 3.75 -1.23
CA GLU A 496 -23.18 3.37 -0.19
C GLU A 496 -22.52 2.56 0.95
N ILE A 497 -21.55 1.69 0.65
CA ILE A 497 -20.75 0.96 1.64
C ILE A 497 -19.90 1.94 2.47
N LEU A 498 -19.25 2.91 1.84
CA LEU A 498 -18.44 3.93 2.54
C LEU A 498 -19.32 4.81 3.45
N ILE A 499 -20.47 5.28 2.95
CA ILE A 499 -21.43 6.09 3.73
C ILE A 499 -22.01 5.28 4.90
N THR A 500 -22.39 4.02 4.67
CA THR A 500 -22.90 3.12 5.72
C THR A 500 -21.83 2.79 6.76
N THR A 501 -20.59 2.57 6.34
CA THR A 501 -19.44 2.39 7.24
C THR A 501 -19.20 3.67 8.05
N ALA A 502 -19.23 4.85 7.43
CA ALA A 502 -19.13 6.12 8.14
C ALA A 502 -20.28 6.32 9.15
N ASP A 503 -21.48 5.84 8.86
CA ASP A 503 -22.64 5.84 9.76
C ASP A 503 -22.56 4.82 10.91
N THR A 504 -21.67 3.83 10.86
CA THR A 504 -21.49 2.83 11.93
C THR A 504 -20.26 3.08 12.80
N LEU A 505 -19.20 3.70 12.29
CA LEU A 505 -17.97 3.94 13.06
C LEU A 505 -18.17 4.97 14.18
N GLU A 506 -17.95 4.57 15.44
CA GLU A 506 -18.06 5.46 16.62
C GLU A 506 -16.98 6.56 16.66
N SER A 507 -15.87 6.39 15.93
CA SER A 507 -14.76 7.35 15.82
C SER A 507 -15.10 8.60 15.01
N LEU A 508 -16.19 8.57 14.23
CA LEU A 508 -16.64 9.67 13.39
C LEU A 508 -17.77 10.45 14.06
N ASP A 509 -17.69 11.77 14.09
CA ASP A 509 -18.75 12.65 14.57
C ASP A 509 -19.76 13.01 13.46
N ALA A 510 -20.74 13.86 13.78
CA ALA A 510 -21.78 14.24 12.83
C ALA A 510 -21.26 15.13 11.67
N SER A 511 -20.14 15.84 11.87
CA SER A 511 -19.49 16.64 10.84
C SER A 511 -18.70 15.76 9.87
N ASP A 512 -17.95 14.77 10.40
CA ASP A 512 -17.23 13.79 9.58
C ASP A 512 -18.20 13.07 8.62
N ARG A 513 -19.31 12.55 9.16
CA ARG A 513 -20.34 11.81 8.41
C ARG A 513 -21.07 12.68 7.38
N ALA A 514 -21.18 13.99 7.64
CA ALA A 514 -21.74 14.94 6.68
C ALA A 514 -20.75 15.22 5.54
N ALA A 515 -19.45 15.33 5.85
CA ALA A 515 -18.40 15.53 4.84
C ALA A 515 -18.29 14.32 3.90
N VAL A 516 -18.28 13.08 4.42
CA VAL A 516 -18.23 11.86 3.59
C VAL A 516 -19.37 11.82 2.56
N ARG A 517 -20.62 12.06 2.99
CA ARG A 517 -21.77 12.13 2.06
C ARG A 517 -21.62 13.25 1.05
N ALA A 518 -21.31 14.47 1.50
CA ALA A 518 -21.18 15.62 0.61
C ALA A 518 -20.13 15.41 -0.49
N ILE A 519 -19.02 14.73 -0.19
CA ILE A 519 -17.99 14.39 -1.17
C ILE A 519 -18.50 13.33 -2.16
N MET A 520 -19.13 12.25 -1.70
CA MET A 520 -19.70 11.23 -2.59
C MET A 520 -20.79 11.80 -3.51
N ASP A 521 -21.65 12.68 -2.97
CA ASP A 521 -22.69 13.42 -3.71
C ASP A 521 -22.08 14.38 -4.74
N GLU A 522 -21.06 15.16 -4.36
CA GLU A 522 -20.38 16.12 -5.26
C GLU A 522 -19.63 15.42 -6.42
N ARG A 523 -19.08 14.24 -6.15
CA ARG A 523 -18.33 13.41 -7.12
C ARG A 523 -19.24 12.57 -8.02
N GLY A 524 -20.56 12.53 -7.76
CA GLY A 524 -21.54 11.77 -8.55
C GLY A 524 -21.45 10.25 -8.41
N ILE A 525 -20.73 9.74 -7.40
CA ILE A 525 -20.35 8.31 -7.32
C ILE A 525 -21.54 7.42 -6.93
N GLY A 526 -22.43 7.91 -6.06
CA GLY A 526 -23.59 7.15 -5.57
C GLY A 526 -24.65 6.83 -6.65
N ASP A 527 -24.74 7.64 -7.70
CA ASP A 527 -25.64 7.46 -8.84
C ASP A 527 -24.85 7.25 -10.16
N CYS A 528 -23.62 6.76 -10.05
CA CYS A 528 -22.69 6.60 -11.17
C CYS A 528 -23.23 5.63 -12.24
N GLU A 529 -23.52 6.15 -13.44
CA GLU A 529 -23.87 5.34 -14.62
C GLU A 529 -22.73 5.40 -15.66
N ARG A 530 -22.40 4.27 -16.29
CA ARG A 530 -21.49 4.23 -17.46
C ARG A 530 -22.08 4.74 -18.77
N ILE A 531 -22.85 5.84 -18.67
CA ILE A 531 -23.47 6.58 -19.77
C ILE A 531 -23.01 8.04 -19.67
N VAL A 532 -21.98 8.39 -20.44
CA VAL A 532 -21.39 9.74 -20.44
C VAL A 532 -22.30 10.68 -21.23
N ALA A 533 -22.75 11.76 -20.60
CA ALA A 533 -23.50 12.82 -21.27
C ALA A 533 -22.55 13.67 -22.12
N MET A 534 -22.82 13.80 -23.42
CA MET A 534 -21.97 14.52 -24.35
C MET A 534 -22.42 15.97 -24.50
N GLU A 535 -21.60 16.88 -23.97
CA GLU A 535 -21.59 18.30 -24.33
C GLU A 535 -21.16 18.54 -25.79
N ASP A 536 -21.70 19.59 -26.38
CA ASP A 536 -21.44 20.05 -27.75
C ASP A 536 -19.96 20.45 -27.99
N GLU A 537 -19.43 20.11 -29.17
CA GLU A 537 -18.03 20.24 -29.59
C GLU A 537 -16.96 19.58 -28.67
N ARG A 538 -17.32 19.04 -27.49
CA ARG A 538 -16.37 18.42 -26.56
C ARG A 538 -15.91 17.05 -27.07
N SER A 539 -14.60 16.84 -27.02
CA SER A 539 -13.97 15.54 -27.31
C SER A 539 -13.88 14.69 -26.05
N TYR A 540 -14.48 13.50 -26.09
CA TYR A 540 -14.41 12.49 -25.06
C TYR A 540 -13.36 11.46 -25.44
N LEU A 541 -12.53 11.07 -24.48
CA LEU A 541 -11.58 9.97 -24.62
C LEU A 541 -12.21 8.69 -24.10
N GLY A 542 -11.89 7.55 -24.71
CA GLY A 542 -12.38 6.27 -24.24
C GLY A 542 -11.46 5.11 -24.58
N PHE A 543 -11.47 4.10 -23.71
CA PHE A 543 -10.78 2.84 -23.89
C PHE A 543 -11.73 1.76 -24.41
N SER A 544 -11.20 0.86 -25.24
CA SER A 544 -11.89 -0.35 -25.68
C SER A 544 -11.04 -1.56 -25.36
N GLY A 545 -11.66 -2.47 -24.60
CA GLY A 545 -10.94 -3.20 -23.55
C GLY A 545 -10.08 -4.39 -23.97
N ILE A 546 -9.53 -5.04 -22.95
CA ILE A 546 -8.57 -6.15 -23.06
C ILE A 546 -9.31 -7.43 -23.47
N ALA A 547 -9.43 -7.66 -24.78
CA ALA A 547 -10.18 -8.79 -25.34
C ALA A 547 -9.62 -10.18 -24.92
N GLN A 548 -8.37 -10.23 -24.46
CA GLN A 548 -7.69 -11.41 -23.92
C GLN A 548 -8.27 -11.85 -22.57
N ILE A 549 -8.70 -10.90 -21.73
CA ILE A 549 -9.23 -11.15 -20.38
C ILE A 549 -10.74 -11.45 -20.46
N THR A 550 -11.48 -10.60 -21.16
CA THR A 550 -12.95 -10.71 -21.25
C THR A 550 -13.42 -11.75 -22.27
N GLY A 551 -12.57 -12.12 -23.24
CA GLY A 551 -12.88 -13.11 -24.27
C GLY A 551 -14.20 -12.82 -24.99
N SER A 552 -15.02 -13.86 -25.16
CA SER A 552 -16.35 -13.72 -25.75
C SER A 552 -17.38 -13.04 -24.85
N LEU A 553 -17.12 -12.86 -23.54
CA LEU A 553 -18.03 -12.13 -22.64
C LEU A 553 -18.03 -10.64 -22.97
N GLY A 554 -16.87 -10.04 -23.26
CA GLY A 554 -16.80 -8.65 -23.74
C GLY A 554 -17.46 -8.46 -25.12
N SER A 555 -17.37 -9.46 -26.01
CA SER A 555 -17.86 -9.38 -27.40
C SER A 555 -17.37 -8.12 -28.15
N SER A 556 -16.19 -7.61 -27.78
CA SER A 556 -15.58 -6.36 -28.25
C SER A 556 -16.43 -5.09 -28.06
N VAL A 557 -17.43 -5.11 -27.18
CA VAL A 557 -18.22 -3.93 -26.84
C VAL A 557 -17.36 -3.02 -25.95
N ALA A 558 -17.33 -1.71 -26.22
CA ALA A 558 -16.68 -0.74 -25.34
C ALA A 558 -17.45 -0.63 -24.01
N PRO A 559 -16.76 -0.44 -22.87
CA PRO A 559 -17.39 -0.40 -21.55
C PRO A 559 -18.30 0.83 -21.36
N LEU A 560 -18.00 1.95 -22.02
CA LEU A 560 -18.80 3.17 -21.95
C LEU A 560 -19.86 3.22 -23.04
N LEU A 561 -21.00 3.82 -22.69
CA LEU A 561 -21.97 4.33 -23.64
C LEU A 561 -22.01 5.86 -23.51
N TYR A 562 -22.55 6.52 -24.52
CA TYR A 562 -22.67 7.98 -24.58
C TYR A 562 -24.11 8.40 -24.82
N ARG A 563 -24.48 9.60 -24.38
CA ARG A 563 -25.82 10.20 -24.59
C ARG A 563 -25.70 11.64 -25.10
N VAL A 564 -26.38 11.96 -26.19
CA VAL A 564 -26.61 13.33 -26.66
C VAL A 564 -28.10 13.64 -26.48
N ASP A 565 -28.43 14.69 -25.73
CA ASP A 565 -29.82 15.14 -25.55
C ASP A 565 -30.17 16.17 -26.63
N VAL A 566 -31.02 15.80 -27.61
CA VAL A 566 -31.24 16.58 -28.84
C VAL A 566 -32.41 17.57 -28.67
N PRO A 567 -32.21 18.90 -28.73
CA PRO A 567 -33.26 19.88 -28.50
C PRO A 567 -34.25 19.99 -29.68
N ALA A 568 -35.38 20.68 -29.43
CA ALA A 568 -36.44 20.87 -30.41
C ALA A 568 -36.00 21.67 -31.65
N ASP A 569 -35.05 22.58 -31.49
CA ASP A 569 -34.59 23.51 -32.52
C ASP A 569 -33.33 23.01 -33.27
N ALA A 570 -32.85 21.80 -32.95
CA ALA A 570 -31.72 21.17 -33.63
C ALA A 570 -31.97 21.03 -35.14
N THR A 571 -30.92 21.29 -35.93
CA THR A 571 -30.92 21.21 -37.40
C THR A 571 -30.03 20.08 -37.91
N SER A 572 -28.93 19.80 -37.22
CA SER A 572 -27.99 18.72 -37.50
C SER A 572 -27.40 18.19 -36.19
N LEU A 573 -27.00 16.93 -36.19
CA LEU A 573 -26.11 16.36 -35.18
C LEU A 573 -25.07 15.52 -35.91
N THR A 574 -23.78 15.78 -35.74
CA THR A 574 -22.69 14.97 -36.28
C THR A 574 -21.94 14.29 -35.15
N VAL A 575 -21.78 12.97 -35.25
CA VAL A 575 -20.95 12.16 -34.35
C VAL A 575 -19.67 11.79 -35.08
N GLU A 576 -18.53 12.18 -34.53
CA GLU A 576 -17.20 11.88 -35.06
C GLU A 576 -16.42 10.94 -34.14
N LEU A 577 -15.89 9.87 -34.71
CA LEU A 577 -15.04 8.87 -34.06
C LEU A 577 -13.62 8.96 -34.60
N GLY A 578 -12.69 9.34 -33.74
CA GLY A 578 -11.25 9.24 -33.96
C GLY A 578 -10.62 8.04 -33.25
N ARG A 579 -9.36 7.76 -33.59
CA ARG A 579 -8.52 6.77 -32.90
C ARG A 579 -7.17 7.39 -32.58
N LEU A 580 -6.62 7.04 -31.42
CA LEU A 580 -5.28 7.47 -31.00
C LEU A 580 -4.27 6.31 -31.05
N SER A 581 -4.75 5.06 -30.99
CA SER A 581 -3.94 3.85 -31.15
C SER A 581 -3.73 3.43 -32.63
N LEU A 582 -2.77 2.54 -32.88
CA LEU A 582 -2.62 1.88 -34.20
C LEU A 582 -3.77 0.89 -34.51
N ALA A 583 -4.42 0.37 -33.47
CA ALA A 583 -5.68 -0.37 -33.49
C ALA A 583 -6.89 0.57 -33.29
N GLY A 584 -8.10 0.05 -33.40
CA GLY A 584 -9.33 0.81 -33.12
C GLY A 584 -10.11 1.11 -34.39
N ALA A 585 -10.69 0.08 -34.98
CA ALA A 585 -11.74 0.19 -35.99
C ALA A 585 -13.06 -0.25 -35.36
N TYR A 586 -14.10 0.58 -35.39
CA TYR A 586 -15.33 0.34 -34.64
C TYR A 586 -16.57 0.44 -35.53
N ASP A 587 -17.59 -0.33 -35.19
CA ASP A 587 -18.97 -0.07 -35.57
C ASP A 587 -19.64 0.78 -34.48
N LEU A 588 -20.23 1.91 -34.87
CA LEU A 588 -21.07 2.75 -34.03
C LEU A 588 -22.50 2.19 -34.02
N HIS A 589 -23.06 2.01 -32.83
CA HIS A 589 -24.42 1.52 -32.61
C HIS A 589 -25.24 2.58 -31.88
N PHE A 590 -26.42 2.89 -32.39
CA PHE A 590 -27.20 4.03 -31.95
C PHE A 590 -28.65 3.65 -31.64
N ALA A 591 -29.19 4.16 -30.54
CA ALA A 591 -30.58 3.94 -30.14
C ALA A 591 -31.23 5.22 -29.62
N VAL A 592 -32.52 5.40 -29.87
CA VAL A 592 -33.27 6.62 -29.50
C VAL A 592 -34.11 6.36 -28.26
N GLY A 593 -34.08 7.29 -27.30
CA GLY A 593 -34.88 7.26 -26.07
C GLY A 593 -34.42 6.24 -25.01
N ALA A 594 -33.65 5.20 -25.39
CA ALA A 594 -33.04 4.24 -24.46
C ALA A 594 -31.67 3.74 -24.97
N PRO A 595 -30.76 3.30 -24.07
CA PRO A 595 -29.44 2.79 -24.47
C PRO A 595 -29.50 1.52 -25.34
N PRO A 596 -28.53 1.32 -26.26
CA PRO A 596 -28.33 0.05 -26.94
C PRO A 596 -28.21 -1.12 -25.97
N ARG A 597 -28.92 -2.22 -26.24
CA ARG A 597 -28.93 -3.39 -25.35
C ARG A 597 -27.91 -4.44 -25.76
N TYR A 598 -27.05 -4.82 -24.83
CA TYR A 598 -26.14 -5.93 -24.99
C TYR A 598 -26.86 -7.27 -25.22
N ARG A 599 -26.30 -8.10 -26.09
CA ARG A 599 -26.77 -9.45 -26.44
C ARG A 599 -25.59 -10.42 -26.41
N PHE A 600 -25.43 -11.16 -25.32
CA PHE A 600 -24.40 -12.19 -25.24
C PHE A 600 -24.54 -13.21 -26.38
N GLY A 601 -23.48 -13.39 -27.17
CA GLY A 601 -23.48 -14.24 -28.37
C GLY A 601 -24.30 -13.71 -29.56
N GLY A 602 -24.87 -12.50 -29.44
CA GLY A 602 -25.59 -11.81 -30.50
C GLY A 602 -24.69 -11.33 -31.63
N ARG A 603 -25.28 -11.14 -32.82
CA ARG A 603 -24.61 -10.49 -33.97
C ARG A 603 -25.61 -9.54 -34.65
N PRO A 604 -25.44 -8.21 -34.53
CA PRO A 604 -24.44 -7.51 -33.69
C PRO A 604 -24.62 -7.79 -32.18
N PRO A 605 -23.56 -7.56 -31.36
CA PRO A 605 -23.61 -7.75 -29.91
C PRO A 605 -24.36 -6.62 -29.20
N LEU A 606 -24.50 -5.45 -29.83
CA LEU A 606 -25.41 -4.38 -29.39
C LEU A 606 -26.69 -4.38 -30.25
N ALA A 607 -27.83 -4.39 -29.58
CA ALA A 607 -29.14 -4.13 -30.16
C ALA A 607 -29.39 -2.63 -30.17
N ALA A 608 -29.52 -2.06 -31.36
CA ALA A 608 -29.65 -0.63 -31.59
C ALA A 608 -30.61 -0.39 -32.77
N ASP A 609 -31.14 0.82 -32.90
CA ASP A 609 -32.07 1.18 -33.98
C ASP A 609 -31.35 1.31 -35.33
N PHE A 610 -30.11 1.78 -35.29
CA PHE A 610 -29.22 1.88 -36.45
C PHE A 610 -27.76 1.66 -36.06
N SER A 611 -26.93 1.32 -37.06
CA SER A 611 -25.50 1.09 -36.88
C SER A 611 -24.72 1.51 -38.11
N SER A 612 -23.51 2.04 -37.92
CA SER A 612 -22.64 2.52 -39.00
C SER A 612 -21.18 2.14 -38.73
N SER A 613 -20.45 1.76 -39.78
CA SER A 613 -19.00 1.58 -39.75
C SER A 613 -18.22 2.81 -40.24
N ALA A 614 -18.92 3.93 -40.46
CA ALA A 614 -18.31 5.20 -40.79
C ALA A 614 -17.80 5.90 -39.52
N THR A 615 -16.66 6.58 -39.64
CA THR A 615 -16.07 7.40 -38.56
C THR A 615 -16.77 8.73 -38.36
N THR A 616 -17.64 9.15 -39.28
CA THR A 616 -18.45 10.37 -39.19
C THR A 616 -19.87 10.00 -39.56
N VAL A 617 -20.84 10.30 -38.69
CA VAL A 617 -22.26 10.00 -38.88
C VAL A 617 -23.07 11.25 -38.59
N THR A 618 -23.81 11.74 -39.59
CA THR A 618 -24.63 12.95 -39.48
C THR A 618 -26.12 12.61 -39.51
N PHE A 619 -26.86 13.25 -38.60
CA PHE A 619 -28.31 13.20 -38.46
C PHE A 619 -28.87 14.57 -38.85
N ASP A 620 -29.42 14.67 -40.05
CA ASP A 620 -30.06 15.90 -40.54
C ASP A 620 -31.27 15.59 -41.43
N ALA A 621 -32.01 16.62 -41.83
CA ALA A 621 -33.21 16.50 -42.66
C ALA A 621 -32.97 16.02 -44.12
N THR A 622 -31.71 15.86 -44.53
CA THR A 622 -31.26 15.38 -45.84
C THR A 622 -30.60 13.99 -45.79
N SER A 623 -30.17 13.56 -44.61
CA SER A 623 -29.59 12.25 -44.33
C SER A 623 -30.64 11.12 -44.32
N GLU A 624 -30.18 9.87 -44.42
CA GLU A 624 -31.07 8.68 -44.28
C GLU A 624 -31.40 8.37 -42.81
N LEU A 625 -30.79 9.05 -41.84
CA LEU A 625 -30.93 8.82 -40.41
C LEU A 625 -31.73 9.98 -39.76
N PRO A 626 -32.90 9.73 -39.15
CA PRO A 626 -33.72 10.81 -38.61
C PRO A 626 -33.05 11.47 -37.40
N LEU A 627 -32.99 12.80 -37.39
CA LEU A 627 -32.57 13.59 -36.23
C LEU A 627 -33.62 13.47 -35.10
N PRO A 628 -33.29 12.87 -33.94
CA PRO A 628 -34.26 12.50 -32.90
C PRO A 628 -34.58 13.69 -31.97
N ARG A 629 -35.18 14.74 -32.52
CA ARG A 629 -35.50 15.97 -31.77
C ARG A 629 -36.42 15.73 -30.58
N CYS A 630 -36.06 16.33 -29.45
CA CYS A 630 -36.68 16.15 -28.13
C CYS A 630 -36.52 14.76 -27.52
N GLU A 631 -35.60 13.94 -28.03
CA GLU A 631 -35.24 12.64 -27.48
C GLU A 631 -33.72 12.56 -27.27
N SER A 632 -33.29 11.63 -26.41
CA SER A 632 -31.88 11.34 -26.20
C SER A 632 -31.39 10.34 -27.26
N LEU A 633 -30.31 10.66 -27.96
CA LEU A 633 -29.57 9.72 -28.79
C LEU A 633 -28.50 9.03 -27.93
N TYR A 634 -28.57 7.71 -27.82
CA TYR A 634 -27.56 6.90 -27.15
C TYR A 634 -26.62 6.25 -28.16
N ILE A 635 -25.33 6.19 -27.82
CA ILE A 635 -24.26 5.68 -28.68
C ILE A 635 -23.48 4.60 -27.90
N GLY A 636 -23.27 3.45 -28.53
CA GLY A 636 -22.39 2.38 -28.05
C GLY A 636 -21.43 1.95 -29.16
N LEU A 637 -20.23 1.51 -28.78
CA LEU A 637 -19.17 1.17 -29.73
C LEU A 637 -18.88 -0.34 -29.69
N VAL A 638 -18.68 -0.94 -30.86
CA VAL A 638 -18.23 -2.34 -30.99
C VAL A 638 -16.95 -2.35 -31.81
N ALA A 639 -15.84 -2.72 -31.19
CA ALA A 639 -14.56 -2.77 -31.87
C ALA A 639 -14.42 -4.04 -32.73
N THR A 640 -13.96 -3.85 -33.96
CA THR A 640 -13.91 -4.88 -35.00
C THR A 640 -12.55 -5.55 -35.13
N ASP A 641 -11.47 -4.91 -34.64
CA ASP A 641 -10.08 -5.40 -34.76
C ASP A 641 -9.42 -5.85 -33.44
N LEU A 642 -10.05 -5.64 -32.27
CA LEU A 642 -9.49 -5.99 -30.95
C LEU A 642 -9.02 -7.45 -30.83
N GLN A 643 -9.75 -8.42 -31.40
CA GLN A 643 -9.35 -9.84 -31.37
C GLN A 643 -7.99 -10.12 -32.04
N SER A 644 -7.43 -9.15 -32.77
CA SER A 644 -6.11 -9.24 -33.42
C SER A 644 -5.07 -8.28 -32.83
N ARG A 645 -5.45 -7.34 -31.95
CA ARG A 645 -4.59 -6.23 -31.48
C ARG A 645 -4.68 -5.89 -30.00
N GLY A 646 -5.55 -6.57 -29.25
CA GLY A 646 -5.64 -6.50 -27.80
C GLY A 646 -6.56 -5.40 -27.28
N GLU A 647 -6.18 -4.14 -27.50
CA GLU A 647 -6.73 -2.93 -26.86
C GLU A 647 -6.74 -1.75 -27.86
N SER A 648 -7.55 -0.71 -27.60
CA SER A 648 -7.50 0.54 -28.39
C SER A 648 -8.08 1.76 -27.67
N VAL A 649 -7.54 2.94 -27.96
CA VAL A 649 -8.01 4.24 -27.45
C VAL A 649 -8.68 5.03 -28.59
N TYR A 650 -9.86 5.55 -28.32
CA TYR A 650 -10.67 6.34 -29.25
C TYR A 650 -10.97 7.74 -28.72
N THR A 651 -11.37 8.62 -29.64
CA THR A 651 -11.98 9.92 -29.32
C THR A 651 -13.38 9.95 -29.90
N LEU A 652 -14.37 10.46 -29.16
CA LEU A 652 -15.73 10.66 -29.65
C LEU A 652 -16.12 12.13 -29.47
N VAL A 653 -16.65 12.76 -30.52
CA VAL A 653 -17.15 14.14 -30.53
C VAL A 653 -18.60 14.13 -30.99
N ALA A 654 -19.43 14.98 -30.39
CA ALA A 654 -20.78 15.29 -30.87
C ALA A 654 -20.85 16.80 -31.18
N ASP A 655 -21.23 17.15 -32.41
CA ASP A 655 -21.40 18.52 -32.91
C ASP A 655 -22.89 18.73 -33.23
N LEU A 656 -23.54 19.63 -32.49
CA LEU A 656 -25.00 19.81 -32.45
C LEU A 656 -25.39 21.21 -32.97
N GLU A 657 -25.64 21.31 -34.27
CA GLU A 657 -26.17 22.54 -34.86
C GLU A 657 -27.62 22.80 -34.42
N THR A 658 -27.87 24.01 -33.91
CA THR A 658 -29.19 24.50 -33.52
C THR A 658 -29.62 25.71 -34.36
N SER A 659 -30.92 25.83 -34.62
CA SER A 659 -31.48 26.99 -35.34
C SER A 659 -31.63 28.23 -34.45
N GLY A 660 -31.60 28.08 -33.13
CA GLY A 660 -31.80 29.15 -32.17
C GLY A 660 -33.25 29.67 -32.13
N ASP A 661 -34.22 28.90 -32.64
CA ASP A 661 -35.64 29.26 -32.63
C ASP A 661 -36.32 28.85 -31.31
N PRO A 662 -36.65 29.80 -30.41
CA PRO A 662 -37.32 29.48 -29.15
C PRO A 662 -38.78 29.03 -29.33
N ALA A 663 -39.31 29.04 -30.56
CA ALA A 663 -40.63 28.53 -30.91
C ALA A 663 -40.58 27.15 -31.61
N ALA A 664 -39.42 26.50 -31.68
CA ALA A 664 -39.32 25.15 -32.21
C ALA A 664 -40.14 24.15 -31.38
N GLU A 665 -41.04 23.42 -32.04
CA GLU A 665 -41.88 22.39 -31.40
C GLU A 665 -41.34 20.99 -31.73
N CYS A 666 -41.40 20.10 -30.73
CA CYS A 666 -41.05 18.69 -30.91
C CYS A 666 -41.92 18.00 -31.98
N PRO A 667 -41.39 17.01 -32.71
CA PRO A 667 -42.22 16.14 -33.54
C PRO A 667 -43.34 15.51 -32.68
N PRO A 668 -44.57 15.35 -33.22
CA PRO A 668 -45.61 14.64 -32.49
C PRO A 668 -45.16 13.19 -32.26
N PRO A 669 -45.35 12.63 -31.05
CA PRO A 669 -44.85 11.30 -30.72
C PRO A 669 -45.47 10.24 -31.65
N PRO A 670 -44.72 9.17 -31.98
CA PRO A 670 -45.24 8.10 -32.83
C PRO A 670 -46.51 7.50 -32.21
N ALA A 671 -47.49 7.21 -33.06
CA ALA A 671 -48.74 6.60 -32.61
C ALA A 671 -48.44 5.24 -31.95
N PRO A 672 -49.05 4.90 -30.80
CA PRO A 672 -48.73 3.69 -30.07
C PRO A 672 -49.02 2.45 -30.93
N ASP A 673 -47.98 1.66 -31.22
CA ASP A 673 -48.11 0.44 -31.99
C ASP A 673 -48.83 -0.62 -31.17
N LEU A 674 -50.07 -0.94 -31.56
CA LEU A 674 -50.87 -2.01 -30.96
C LEU A 674 -50.43 -3.38 -31.52
N GLY A 675 -49.14 -3.68 -31.33
CA GLY A 675 -48.52 -4.95 -31.66
C GLY A 675 -49.13 -6.09 -30.85
N VAL A 676 -49.54 -7.14 -31.55
CA VAL A 676 -50.18 -8.33 -30.95
C VAL A 676 -49.19 -9.09 -30.07
N MET A 677 -49.58 -9.42 -28.84
CA MET A 677 -48.80 -10.32 -27.96
C MET A 677 -48.61 -11.69 -28.62
N ASP A 678 -47.35 -12.08 -28.83
CA ASP A 678 -46.96 -13.44 -29.19
C ASP A 678 -46.77 -14.28 -27.90
N PRO A 679 -47.58 -15.34 -27.65
CA PRO A 679 -47.60 -16.02 -26.36
C PRO A 679 -46.59 -17.18 -26.29
N ASP A 680 -45.29 -16.89 -26.34
CA ASP A 680 -44.23 -17.89 -26.10
C ASP A 680 -43.01 -17.33 -25.33
N MET A 681 -43.27 -16.79 -24.14
CA MET A 681 -42.23 -16.54 -23.12
C MET A 681 -41.95 -17.83 -22.32
N GLY A 682 -41.07 -18.67 -22.87
CA GLY A 682 -40.56 -19.86 -22.18
C GLY A 682 -39.72 -19.49 -20.95
N VAL A 683 -40.00 -20.14 -19.82
CA VAL A 683 -39.28 -19.95 -18.55
C VAL A 683 -37.79 -20.30 -18.72
N ALA A 684 -36.90 -19.37 -18.39
CA ALA A 684 -35.46 -19.62 -18.36
C ALA A 684 -35.10 -20.61 -17.23
N PRO A 685 -34.20 -21.58 -17.46
CA PRO A 685 -33.74 -22.46 -16.41
C PRO A 685 -32.80 -21.73 -15.44
N ASP A 686 -33.04 -21.96 -14.16
CA ASP A 686 -32.19 -21.55 -13.04
C ASP A 686 -30.76 -22.12 -13.21
N LEU A 687 -29.77 -21.23 -13.32
CA LEU A 687 -28.35 -21.59 -13.39
C LEU A 687 -27.67 -21.20 -12.07
N GLY A 688 -27.75 -22.14 -11.12
CA GLY A 688 -27.08 -22.02 -9.83
C GLY A 688 -25.57 -21.80 -9.97
N GLY A 689 -25.03 -20.99 -9.06
CA GLY A 689 -23.66 -20.49 -9.13
C GLY A 689 -22.60 -21.59 -9.18
N ALA A 690 -21.59 -21.36 -10.01
CA ALA A 690 -20.31 -22.08 -9.98
C ALA A 690 -19.21 -21.06 -9.70
N ALA A 691 -18.73 -21.03 -8.46
CA ALA A 691 -17.52 -20.29 -8.11
C ALA A 691 -16.33 -20.93 -8.84
N GLY A 692 -15.88 -20.29 -9.91
CA GLY A 692 -14.66 -20.64 -10.63
C GLY A 692 -13.50 -19.80 -10.12
N SER A 693 -12.46 -20.45 -9.61
CA SER A 693 -11.21 -19.76 -9.26
C SER A 693 -10.56 -19.20 -10.52
N VAL A 694 -10.67 -17.90 -10.74
CA VAL A 694 -9.91 -17.17 -11.76
C VAL A 694 -8.47 -17.04 -11.23
N ALA A 695 -7.49 -17.45 -12.02
CA ALA A 695 -6.08 -17.19 -11.70
C ALA A 695 -5.79 -15.71 -11.99
N GLY A 696 -5.20 -15.01 -11.03
CA GLY A 696 -4.90 -13.59 -11.19
C GLY A 696 -3.89 -13.34 -12.31
N GLY A 697 -4.20 -12.40 -13.18
CA GLY A 697 -3.20 -11.56 -13.83
C GLY A 697 -3.19 -10.24 -13.07
N GLY A 698 -2.02 -9.80 -12.61
CA GLY A 698 -1.90 -8.49 -11.97
C GLY A 698 -2.25 -7.36 -12.93
N CYS A 699 -2.90 -6.33 -12.40
CA CYS A 699 -2.79 -4.99 -12.98
C CYS A 699 -1.35 -4.50 -12.83
N GLY A 700 -1.00 -3.38 -13.46
CA GLY A 700 0.34 -2.84 -13.33
C GLY A 700 0.54 -1.51 -14.03
N CYS A 701 1.24 -0.62 -13.32
CA CYS A 701 1.62 0.73 -13.73
C CYS A 701 2.58 0.77 -14.94
N ARG A 702 2.11 0.48 -16.14
CA ARG A 702 2.93 0.55 -17.37
C ARG A 702 3.37 1.95 -17.74
N VAL A 703 4.63 2.05 -18.19
CA VAL A 703 5.23 3.26 -18.76
C VAL A 703 5.45 3.11 -20.28
N ALA A 704 5.34 4.21 -21.04
CA ALA A 704 5.61 4.25 -22.47
C ALA A 704 6.84 5.11 -22.80
N GLY A 705 8.01 4.48 -22.94
CA GLY A 705 9.31 5.15 -23.15
C GLY A 705 9.45 5.91 -24.49
N ASN A 706 10.31 6.93 -24.52
CA ASN A 706 10.43 7.87 -25.64
C ASN A 706 11.88 8.32 -25.91
N ALA A 707 12.70 7.44 -26.47
CA ALA A 707 14.13 7.64 -26.69
C ALA A 707 14.49 8.84 -27.60
N SER A 708 15.48 9.66 -27.20
CA SER A 708 15.99 10.79 -27.99
C SER A 708 17.52 10.75 -28.17
N GLY A 709 18.00 10.85 -29.43
CA GLY A 709 19.43 10.56 -29.74
C GLY A 709 19.98 10.86 -31.14
N ALA A 710 19.56 11.96 -31.79
CA ALA A 710 20.21 12.67 -32.92
C ALA A 710 20.80 11.88 -34.14
N GLY A 711 20.16 11.98 -35.32
CA GLY A 711 20.70 11.33 -36.55
C GLY A 711 20.23 11.73 -37.97
N GLY A 712 19.37 12.75 -38.16
CA GLY A 712 19.16 13.44 -39.47
C GLY A 712 18.65 12.65 -40.70
N GLY A 713 17.33 12.63 -40.94
CA GLY A 713 16.68 12.21 -42.19
C GLY A 713 15.15 12.23 -42.08
N PRO A 714 14.36 12.53 -43.14
CA PRO A 714 12.97 12.97 -42.97
C PRO A 714 11.90 11.87 -42.89
N SER A 715 10.92 12.10 -42.01
CA SER A 715 9.51 11.67 -42.06
C SER A 715 9.18 10.16 -42.08
N SER A 716 8.81 9.63 -40.91
CA SER A 716 7.64 8.76 -40.74
C SER A 716 7.19 8.72 -39.27
N ALA A 717 5.88 8.71 -39.03
CA ALA A 717 5.30 8.54 -37.70
C ALA A 717 5.24 7.05 -37.33
N GLY A 718 5.43 6.72 -36.05
CA GLY A 718 5.26 5.36 -35.55
C GLY A 718 5.93 5.12 -34.21
N GLY A 719 5.13 4.98 -33.15
CA GLY A 719 5.53 4.52 -31.82
C GLY A 719 4.28 4.04 -31.09
N LEU A 720 4.03 2.71 -31.13
CA LEU A 720 3.02 1.95 -30.37
C LEU A 720 3.01 0.50 -30.90
N ALA A 721 4.11 -0.25 -30.70
CA ALA A 721 4.25 -1.59 -31.28
C ALA A 721 5.20 -2.52 -30.49
N SER A 722 4.80 -2.93 -29.28
CA SER A 722 5.46 -4.02 -28.52
C SER A 722 4.45 -4.83 -27.66
N LEU A 723 3.51 -5.53 -28.30
CA LEU A 723 2.69 -6.58 -27.65
C LEU A 723 2.51 -7.78 -28.61
N LEU A 724 3.61 -8.46 -28.92
CA LEU A 724 3.62 -9.69 -29.71
C LEU A 724 4.77 -10.61 -29.31
N LEU A 725 4.53 -11.56 -28.41
CA LEU A 725 5.00 -12.97 -28.50
C LEU A 725 4.69 -13.75 -27.20
N LEU A 726 3.60 -14.54 -27.19
CA LEU A 726 3.50 -15.85 -26.50
C LEU A 726 2.11 -16.46 -26.73
N GLY A 727 1.98 -17.36 -27.70
CA GLY A 727 0.65 -17.93 -28.05
C GLY A 727 0.67 -19.22 -28.90
N LEU A 728 1.82 -19.86 -29.12
CA LEU A 728 1.92 -21.05 -29.96
C LEU A 728 3.00 -22.03 -29.48
N LEU A 729 2.74 -22.82 -28.42
CA LEU A 729 3.45 -24.10 -28.21
C LEU A 729 2.76 -25.15 -27.30
N ALA A 730 1.41 -25.13 -27.18
CA ALA A 730 0.69 -26.03 -26.25
C ALA A 730 -0.43 -26.91 -26.86
N GLN A 731 -0.40 -27.26 -28.16
CA GLN A 731 -1.44 -28.16 -28.70
C GLN A 731 -0.99 -29.11 -29.82
N ARG A 732 -0.21 -30.16 -29.49
CA ARG A 732 -0.05 -31.32 -30.42
C ARG A 732 0.35 -32.68 -29.82
N ARG A 733 -0.31 -33.13 -28.74
CA ARG A 733 -0.29 -34.57 -28.36
C ARG A 733 -1.63 -35.10 -27.87
N ARG A 734 -2.45 -35.59 -28.81
CA ARG A 734 -3.30 -36.81 -28.69
C ARG A 734 -4.06 -37.09 -29.99
N THR A 735 -3.61 -38.10 -30.75
CA THR A 735 -4.47 -39.15 -31.35
C THR A 735 -3.61 -40.18 -32.09
N ARG A 736 -4.13 -41.41 -32.20
CA ARG A 736 -3.61 -42.56 -32.99
C ARG A 736 -2.31 -43.23 -32.52
N SER A 737 -2.45 -44.06 -31.49
CA SER A 737 -1.80 -45.37 -31.48
C SER A 737 -2.75 -46.41 -32.07
N MET A 738 -2.37 -47.05 -33.17
CA MET A 738 -2.93 -48.35 -33.56
C MET A 738 -1.91 -49.22 -34.31
N ARG A 739 -1.45 -50.25 -33.59
CA ARG A 739 -1.01 -51.59 -34.06
C ARG A 739 0.20 -51.74 -35.01
N ARG A 740 1.18 -52.49 -34.48
CA ARG A 740 2.05 -53.51 -35.13
C ARG A 740 3.08 -52.94 -36.14
N SER A 741 4.27 -53.51 -36.32
CA SER A 741 4.78 -54.84 -35.93
C SER A 741 6.31 -54.86 -35.70
N GLU A 742 6.73 -55.72 -34.76
CA GLU A 742 7.86 -56.68 -34.87
C GLU A 742 9.35 -56.29 -34.66
N VAL A 743 9.91 -56.95 -33.64
CA VAL A 743 11.10 -57.85 -33.68
C VAL A 743 12.54 -57.29 -33.59
N SER A 744 13.25 -57.86 -32.59
CA SER A 744 14.72 -58.00 -32.42
C SER A 744 15.57 -56.73 -32.21
N LYS A 745 16.12 -56.54 -31.00
CA LYS A 745 17.37 -57.17 -30.48
C LYS A 745 18.65 -56.73 -31.23
N LYS A 746 19.48 -55.90 -30.56
CA LYS A 746 20.61 -56.42 -29.76
C LYS A 746 21.23 -55.37 -28.83
N THR A 747 21.75 -55.89 -27.72
CA THR A 747 22.46 -55.22 -26.61
C THR A 747 23.95 -54.99 -26.94
N VAL A 748 24.67 -54.38 -25.97
CA VAL A 748 26.13 -54.14 -25.83
C VAL A 748 26.47 -52.67 -26.15
N ALA A 749 26.66 -51.73 -25.21
CA ALA A 749 27.40 -51.64 -23.93
C ALA A 749 28.81 -51.03 -24.07
N SER A 750 29.10 -50.04 -23.19
CA SER A 750 30.40 -49.62 -22.59
C SER A 750 31.70 -49.86 -23.39
N ALA A 751 32.64 -48.92 -23.47
CA ALA A 751 33.28 -48.25 -22.33
C ALA A 751 34.20 -47.10 -22.80
N GLY A 752 34.58 -46.22 -21.87
CA GLY A 752 35.49 -45.09 -22.06
C GLY A 752 35.46 -44.23 -20.80
#